data_AF-A0A934DIB2-F1
#
_entry.id   AF-A0A934DIB2-F1
#
_cell.length_a   1.000
_cell.length_b   1.000
_cell.length_c   1.000
_cell.angle_alpha   90.00
_cell.angle_beta   90.00
_cell.angle_gamma   90.00
#
_symmetry.space_group_name_H-M   'P 1'
#
loop_
_entity.id
_entity.type
_entity.pdbx_description
1 polymer ?
#
loop_
_entity_poly.entity_id
_entity_poly.type
_entity_poly.pdbx_seq_one_letter_code
_entity_poly.pdbx_strand_id
1 'polypeptide(L)'
;PVIVGGRYGLGSKEFTPAMAKSVLDNLKKAKPRNHFVVGIKEDVTNCSLEYTPSFRNAMDGTYEAMFFGLGSDGTVGANKNTIKIIGETTKNFAQAYFVYDSKKAGTITISHLRFGKKAITAPYLIDHADFIACHNFSFLEKYDMLSKAKPGATFLLCSPFEHGEVWDKMPKEVQQQIIDKKLKFYVINAIKLGEELGLGARINVIMQTAFFKISNIIPLNTALKEIKDAIKKSYGKSGDKVVAMNNAAVDEALKNIYEVKVPAKATSKLKMPPAVAKTAPKFVQDVTGQIIAGFGDDLAVSLMPADGTFPTATSQYEKRNIAVDIPVWDEAVCIQCGICSFVCPHAVIRMKAYDGKLLKGAPKTFKSTDCKLPEFKGLKYTLQVAPEDCTGCGACVYNCPAKSKEDPSHKAINMQFQPPLRAAEAANWDFFLSLPDMDATKLKLDTLRGSQLVRPIFEFSGACAGCGETPYLKLLSQLFGDRAMIANATGCTSIYGGNLPTTPWAKRADGRGPAWSNSLFEDNAEFGYGMRLAVDKFTESARELAAELADKGAKTLQTLLKDILAADQSDQTGIENQRERVVALKKALKASKDKAAAQLLPLADYLVKKSVWCVGGDGWAYDIGYGGLDHVIASGKNVNLLVLDTEVYSNTGGQASKATPTGAVAQFAAGGKAMAKKDLGMMAMAYGNVYVANVSLANPGQVVKAFIEAEAYDGPSLIVAYSHCIAHGIDMTKGVDENKKAVSCGYWPLYRYNPALALEGKNPLQLDSKSPTTSFEDYAYGENRYKVLQKSNPEGAAVLMKKATAWTASRFEYYQKLAALTYEKK
;
A
#
# COMPACT_ATOMS: atom_id res chain seq x y z
N PRO A 1 44.58 10.39 28.32
CA PRO A 1 43.20 10.84 28.64
C PRO A 1 42.33 9.60 28.89
N VAL A 2 41.26 9.71 29.70
CA VAL A 2 40.23 8.67 29.77
C VAL A 2 39.48 8.68 28.44
N ILE A 3 39.37 7.53 27.78
CA ILE A 3 38.66 7.37 26.50
C ILE A 3 37.48 6.42 26.74
N VAL A 4 36.28 6.85 26.35
CA VAL A 4 35.07 6.02 26.32
C VAL A 4 34.41 6.15 24.96
N GLY A 5 33.85 5.05 24.46
CA GLY A 5 33.09 4.98 23.22
C GLY A 5 31.60 4.82 23.46
N GLY A 6 30.79 5.38 22.57
CA GLY A 6 29.34 5.21 22.57
C GLY A 6 28.75 5.24 21.15
N ARG A 7 27.55 4.70 21.00
CA ARG A 7 26.80 4.66 19.73
C ARG A 7 25.57 5.56 19.80
N TYR A 8 25.27 6.25 18.71
CA TYR A 8 24.09 7.10 18.54
C TYR A 8 23.68 7.11 17.06
N GLY A 9 22.46 7.58 16.75
CA GLY A 9 22.07 7.90 15.38
C GLY A 9 21.89 6.72 14.41
N LEU A 10 21.89 5.47 14.88
CA LEU A 10 21.62 4.32 14.02
C LEU A 10 20.23 4.45 13.39
N GLY A 11 20.13 4.21 12.07
CA GLY A 11 18.87 4.34 11.35
C GLY A 11 18.25 5.74 11.41
N SER A 12 19.06 6.79 11.55
CA SER A 12 18.61 8.18 11.75
C SER A 12 17.87 8.43 13.06
N LYS A 13 18.12 7.63 14.11
CA LYS A 13 17.65 7.93 15.47
C LYS A 13 18.06 9.35 15.88
N GLU A 14 17.14 10.06 16.52
CA GLU A 14 17.36 11.45 16.94
C GLU A 14 18.63 11.62 17.79
N PHE A 15 19.36 12.72 17.60
CA PHE A 15 20.48 13.13 18.46
C PHE A 15 20.32 14.59 18.88
N THR A 16 19.64 14.81 20.00
CA THR A 16 19.27 16.15 20.48
C THR A 16 20.36 16.77 21.36
N PRO A 17 20.31 18.09 21.64
CA PRO A 17 21.20 18.72 22.63
C PRO A 17 21.16 18.07 24.01
N ALA A 18 19.99 17.56 24.42
CA ALA A 18 19.85 16.85 25.70
C ALA A 18 20.67 15.56 25.74
N MET A 19 20.70 14.82 24.62
CA MET A 19 21.51 13.61 24.48
C MET A 19 23.01 13.94 24.45
N ALA A 20 23.41 14.98 23.71
CA ALA A 20 24.79 15.44 23.69
C ALA A 20 25.27 15.88 25.09
N LYS A 21 24.43 16.59 25.84
CA LYS A 21 24.72 16.94 27.24
C LYS A 21 24.94 15.70 28.11
N SER A 22 24.11 14.67 27.96
CA SER A 22 24.27 13.41 28.72
C SER A 22 25.61 12.73 28.43
N VAL A 23 26.10 12.75 27.18
CA VAL A 23 27.43 12.25 26.83
C VAL A 23 28.53 13.03 27.57
N LEU A 24 28.44 14.36 27.59
CA LEU A 24 29.40 15.21 28.32
C LEU A 24 29.33 15.01 29.84
N ASP A 25 28.13 14.82 30.39
CA ASP A 25 27.93 14.55 31.82
C ASP A 25 28.47 13.16 32.20
N ASN A 26 28.39 12.17 31.31
CA ASN A 26 29.01 10.86 31.52
C ASN A 26 30.54 10.97 31.63
N LEU A 27 31.18 11.81 30.80
CA LEU A 27 32.63 12.05 30.85
C LEU A 27 33.10 12.70 32.16
N LYS A 28 32.22 13.46 32.82
CA LYS A 28 32.52 14.11 34.11
C LYS A 28 32.41 13.18 35.31
N LYS A 29 31.85 11.97 35.15
CA LYS A 29 31.72 11.00 36.24
C LYS A 29 33.09 10.48 36.66
N ALA A 30 33.23 10.10 37.93
CA ALA A 30 34.46 9.47 38.43
C ALA A 30 34.81 8.16 37.69
N LYS A 31 33.79 7.43 37.23
CA LYS A 31 33.91 6.25 36.37
C LYS A 31 32.96 6.42 35.18
N PRO A 32 33.40 7.08 34.09
CA PRO A 32 32.58 7.24 32.90
C PRO A 32 32.18 5.87 32.33
N ARG A 33 30.91 5.71 31.95
CA ARG A 33 30.44 4.49 31.30
C ARG A 33 31.08 4.38 29.92
N ASN A 34 31.64 3.23 29.58
CA ASN A 34 32.14 2.89 28.24
C ASN A 34 31.13 1.98 27.50
N HIS A 35 31.24 1.90 26.18
CA HIS A 35 30.35 1.12 25.29
C HIS A 35 28.87 1.44 25.46
N PHE A 36 28.54 2.70 25.76
CA PHE A 36 27.17 3.11 25.99
C PHE A 36 26.39 3.32 24.68
N VAL A 37 25.08 3.45 24.81
CA VAL A 37 24.19 3.96 23.75
C VAL A 37 23.48 5.22 24.28
N VAL A 38 23.08 6.11 23.38
CA VAL A 38 22.27 7.29 23.75
C VAL A 38 21.14 7.47 22.74
N GLY A 39 19.96 7.82 23.24
CA GLY A 39 18.74 8.01 22.46
C GLY A 39 17.77 6.82 22.47
N ILE A 40 18.15 5.67 23.02
CA ILE A 40 17.26 4.49 23.17
C ILE A 40 17.18 4.04 24.64
N LYS A 41 16.09 3.35 24.99
CA LYS A 41 15.93 2.64 26.28
C LYS A 41 16.46 1.22 26.12
N GLU A 42 17.73 1.03 26.46
CA GLU A 42 18.43 -0.25 26.31
C GLU A 42 18.41 -1.00 27.65
N ASP A 43 17.37 -1.79 27.88
CA ASP A 43 17.06 -2.50 29.12
C ASP A 43 17.51 -3.97 29.14
N VAL A 44 18.02 -4.48 28.02
CA VAL A 44 18.57 -5.84 27.92
C VAL A 44 20.00 -5.87 28.45
N THR A 45 20.85 -4.98 27.94
CA THR A 45 22.25 -4.85 28.32
C THR A 45 22.52 -3.69 29.30
N ASN A 46 21.50 -2.87 29.58
CA ASN A 46 21.55 -1.75 30.53
C ASN A 46 22.66 -0.72 30.22
N CYS A 47 22.97 -0.52 28.93
CA CYS A 47 24.08 0.34 28.49
C CYS A 47 23.65 1.74 28.00
N SER A 48 22.37 2.12 28.10
CA SER A 48 21.90 3.47 27.74
C SER A 48 22.42 4.55 28.70
N LEU A 49 22.56 5.78 28.22
CA LEU A 49 22.72 6.97 29.06
C LEU A 49 21.39 7.68 29.26
N GLU A 50 21.05 7.95 30.52
CA GLU A 50 19.91 8.80 30.90
C GLU A 50 20.14 10.25 30.49
N TYR A 51 19.11 10.93 30.00
CA TYR A 51 19.17 12.35 29.62
C TYR A 51 17.89 13.07 30.01
N THR A 52 17.97 14.38 30.24
CA THR A 52 16.82 15.22 30.60
C THR A 52 16.16 15.77 29.33
N PRO A 53 14.96 15.30 28.93
CA PRO A 53 14.38 15.66 27.63
C PRO A 53 13.96 17.11 27.50
N SER A 54 13.99 17.94 28.55
CA SER A 54 13.67 19.37 28.52
C SER A 54 14.87 20.28 28.23
N PHE A 55 16.11 19.75 28.23
CA PHE A 55 17.29 20.56 27.94
C PHE A 55 17.31 20.99 26.45
N ARG A 56 17.46 22.29 26.20
CA ARG A 56 17.50 22.88 24.85
C ARG A 56 18.68 23.85 24.75
N ASN A 57 19.17 24.05 23.53
CA ASN A 57 20.08 25.17 23.24
C ASN A 57 19.27 26.46 23.08
N ALA A 58 19.82 27.60 23.50
CA ALA A 58 19.20 28.89 23.23
C ALA A 58 19.19 29.17 21.72
N MET A 59 18.00 29.43 21.16
CA MET A 59 17.79 29.78 19.75
C MET A 59 17.06 31.12 19.64
N ASP A 60 17.59 32.14 20.32
CA ASP A 60 16.95 33.45 20.41
C ASP A 60 16.73 34.07 19.03
N GLY A 61 15.48 34.45 18.76
CA GLY A 61 15.07 35.05 17.48
C GLY A 61 14.93 34.05 16.33
N THR A 62 14.88 32.74 16.61
CA THR A 62 14.51 31.71 15.65
C THR A 62 13.02 31.37 15.76
N TYR A 63 12.32 31.45 14.63
CA TYR A 63 10.94 31.01 14.46
C TYR A 63 10.90 29.55 14.03
N GLU A 64 10.09 28.74 14.70
CA GLU A 64 9.98 27.29 14.48
C GLU A 64 8.55 26.91 14.08
N ALA A 65 8.39 26.31 12.91
CA ALA A 65 7.09 25.93 12.36
C ALA A 65 7.03 24.44 12.01
N MET A 66 5.90 23.81 12.34
CA MET A 66 5.62 22.40 12.04
C MET A 66 4.36 22.28 11.18
N PHE A 67 4.42 21.44 10.15
CA PHE A 67 3.28 21.21 9.24
C PHE A 67 3.01 19.72 9.10
N PHE A 68 1.81 19.33 9.48
CA PHE A 68 1.30 17.96 9.44
C PHE A 68 0.41 17.80 8.21
N GLY A 69 0.95 17.15 7.17
CA GLY A 69 0.27 16.92 5.90
C GLY A 69 0.00 15.44 5.62
N LEU A 70 -0.86 15.16 4.66
CA LEU A 70 -1.09 13.82 4.11
C LEU A 70 -0.15 13.58 2.92
N GLY A 71 0.46 12.40 2.83
CA GLY A 71 1.31 12.03 1.71
C GLY A 71 0.58 12.21 0.38
N SER A 72 1.15 13.04 -0.50
CA SER A 72 0.60 13.49 -1.79
C SER A 72 -0.41 14.66 -1.78
N ASP A 73 -0.64 15.34 -0.65
CA ASP A 73 -1.48 16.55 -0.58
C ASP A 73 -0.76 17.85 -1.05
N GLY A 74 0.55 17.76 -1.29
CA GLY A 74 1.40 18.87 -1.72
C GLY A 74 2.04 19.71 -0.61
N THR A 75 1.81 19.38 0.67
CA THR A 75 2.35 20.09 1.84
C THR A 75 3.86 20.25 1.80
N VAL A 76 4.59 19.15 1.58
CA VAL A 76 6.07 19.20 1.54
C VAL A 76 6.57 20.06 0.37
N GLY A 77 5.88 20.01 -0.78
CA GLY A 77 6.21 20.87 -1.92
C GLY A 77 6.01 22.35 -1.61
N ALA A 78 4.89 22.71 -0.99
CA ALA A 78 4.61 24.07 -0.53
C ALA A 78 5.63 24.55 0.53
N ASN A 79 6.06 23.68 1.44
CA ASN A 79 7.06 24.04 2.45
C ASN A 79 8.46 24.24 1.86
N LYS A 80 8.87 23.41 0.88
CA LYS A 80 10.11 23.66 0.12
C LYS A 80 10.06 25.02 -0.60
N ASN A 81 8.90 25.39 -1.14
CA ASN A 81 8.71 26.70 -1.77
C ASN A 81 8.73 27.84 -0.74
N THR A 82 8.03 27.70 0.38
CA THR A 82 8.00 28.65 1.50
C THR A 82 9.40 29.00 2.01
N ILE A 83 10.27 27.99 2.13
CA ILE A 83 11.66 28.17 2.55
C ILE A 83 12.47 28.97 1.54
N LYS A 84 12.26 28.72 0.24
CA LYS A 84 12.90 29.52 -0.82
C LYS A 84 12.43 30.96 -0.77
N ILE A 85 11.12 31.19 -0.69
CA ILE A 85 10.55 32.54 -0.58
C ILE A 85 11.19 33.30 0.59
N ILE A 86 11.19 32.72 1.79
CA ILE A 86 11.73 33.42 2.98
C ILE A 86 13.25 33.61 2.87
N GLY A 87 13.99 32.60 2.41
CA GLY A 87 15.45 32.68 2.28
C GLY A 87 15.92 33.64 1.18
N GLU A 88 15.15 33.81 0.10
CA GLU A 88 15.49 34.69 -1.02
C GLU A 88 15.00 36.13 -0.81
N THR A 89 13.93 36.34 -0.03
CA THR A 89 13.36 37.69 0.21
C THR A 89 13.78 38.34 1.53
N THR A 90 14.47 37.61 2.41
CA THR A 90 14.90 38.13 3.71
C THR A 90 16.39 37.86 3.97
N LYS A 91 16.94 38.47 5.02
CA LYS A 91 18.28 38.15 5.54
C LYS A 91 18.28 36.97 6.51
N ASN A 92 17.14 36.27 6.66
CA ASN A 92 17.05 35.14 7.57
C ASN A 92 17.74 33.91 6.97
N PHE A 93 18.45 33.17 7.81
CA PHE A 93 18.77 31.78 7.53
C PHE A 93 17.48 30.97 7.59
N ALA A 94 17.35 30.00 6.68
CA ALA A 94 16.21 29.10 6.62
C ALA A 94 16.69 27.64 6.65
N GLN A 95 16.06 26.81 7.47
CA GLN A 95 16.33 25.37 7.58
C GLN A 95 15.04 24.58 7.37
N ALA A 96 15.16 23.45 6.68
CA ALA A 96 14.08 22.52 6.41
C ALA A 96 14.49 21.11 6.78
N TYR A 97 13.61 20.37 7.44
CA TYR A 97 13.69 18.92 7.50
C TYR A 97 12.29 18.33 7.29
N PHE A 98 12.19 17.22 6.57
CA PHE A 98 10.93 16.60 6.21
C PHE A 98 10.94 15.15 6.67
N VAL A 99 10.08 14.83 7.64
CA VAL A 99 9.82 13.47 8.07
C VAL A 99 8.71 12.91 7.17
N TYR A 100 9.04 11.85 6.46
CA TYR A 100 8.09 11.10 5.65
C TYR A 100 7.77 9.79 6.36
N ASP A 101 6.53 9.35 6.24
CA ASP A 101 6.22 7.95 6.48
C ASP A 101 6.78 7.12 5.31
N SER A 102 7.33 5.97 5.67
CA SER A 102 7.68 4.87 4.79
C SER A 102 6.56 4.37 3.87
N LYS A 103 5.28 4.49 4.28
CA LYS A 103 4.13 4.15 3.42
C LYS A 103 4.03 5.13 2.26
N LYS A 104 3.76 4.61 1.05
CA LYS A 104 3.80 5.39 -0.19
C LYS A 104 2.82 6.56 -0.27
N ALA A 105 1.62 6.42 0.28
CA ALA A 105 0.62 7.49 0.27
C ALA A 105 -0.39 7.37 1.41
N GLY A 106 -1.12 8.47 1.65
CA GLY A 106 -2.19 8.52 2.64
C GLY A 106 -1.70 8.51 4.08
N THR A 107 -0.44 8.86 4.31
CA THR A 107 0.20 8.84 5.63
C THR A 107 0.67 10.21 6.04
N ILE A 108 1.05 10.34 7.30
CA ILE A 108 1.50 11.62 7.83
C ILE A 108 2.85 12.01 7.22
N THR A 109 2.99 13.29 6.89
CA THR A 109 4.27 13.94 6.62
C THR A 109 4.41 15.11 7.59
N ILE A 110 5.59 15.26 8.19
CA ILE A 110 5.86 16.33 9.16
C ILE A 110 6.99 17.18 8.61
N SER A 111 6.69 18.43 8.29
CA SER A 111 7.71 19.38 7.86
C SER A 111 8.15 20.21 9.06
N HIS A 112 9.45 20.27 9.31
CA HIS A 112 10.09 21.08 10.34
C HIS A 112 10.85 22.23 9.71
N LEU A 113 10.40 23.46 9.95
CA LEU A 113 10.94 24.66 9.34
C LEU A 113 11.47 25.58 10.44
N ARG A 114 12.69 26.08 10.27
CA ARG A 114 13.28 27.10 11.16
C ARG A 114 13.73 28.31 10.35
N PHE A 115 13.51 29.49 10.89
CA PHE A 115 13.93 30.75 10.29
C PHE A 115 14.51 31.69 11.34
N GLY A 116 15.64 32.33 11.08
CA GLY A 116 16.22 33.26 12.05
C GLY A 116 17.34 34.11 11.49
N LYS A 117 17.67 35.20 12.19
CA LYS A 117 18.76 36.13 11.79
C LYS A 117 20.17 35.54 11.98
N LYS A 118 20.30 34.51 12.82
CA LYS A 118 21.55 33.80 13.09
C LYS A 118 21.58 32.48 12.33
N ALA A 119 22.79 31.98 12.05
CA ALA A 119 22.97 30.67 11.43
C ALA A 119 22.31 29.57 12.28
N ILE A 120 21.60 28.65 11.62
CA ILE A 120 20.83 27.59 12.29
C ILE A 120 21.65 26.30 12.29
N THR A 121 22.17 25.92 13.46
CA THR A 121 23.00 24.71 13.67
C THR A 121 22.24 23.64 14.47
N ALA A 122 20.98 23.40 14.09
CA ALA A 122 20.07 22.47 14.77
C ALA A 122 19.70 21.27 13.88
N PRO A 123 20.59 20.28 13.68
CA PRO A 123 20.30 19.09 12.86
C PRO A 123 19.46 18.05 13.63
N TYR A 124 18.38 18.52 14.25
CA TYR A 124 17.43 17.73 15.04
C TYR A 124 16.01 18.27 14.86
N LEU A 125 15.01 17.44 15.12
CA LEU A 125 13.59 17.79 14.93
C LEU A 125 13.13 18.90 15.88
N ILE A 126 12.11 19.64 15.45
CA ILE A 126 11.42 20.64 16.29
C ILE A 126 10.52 19.91 17.28
N ASP A 127 10.63 20.25 18.56
CA ASP A 127 9.74 19.76 19.61
C ASP A 127 9.11 20.87 20.46
N HIS A 128 9.31 22.13 20.06
CA HIS A 128 8.78 23.34 20.69
C HIS A 128 8.52 24.42 19.62
N ALA A 129 7.37 24.38 18.95
CA ALA A 129 7.05 25.16 17.75
C ALA A 129 6.20 26.41 18.03
N ASP A 130 6.56 27.54 17.42
CA ASP A 130 5.80 28.80 17.40
C ASP A 130 4.52 28.69 16.55
N PHE A 131 4.53 27.77 15.58
CA PHE A 131 3.45 27.56 14.63
C PHE A 131 3.26 26.08 14.32
N ILE A 132 2.00 25.63 14.35
CA ILE A 132 1.60 24.29 13.93
C ILE A 132 0.47 24.39 12.91
N ALA A 133 0.60 23.72 11.77
CA ALA A 133 -0.51 23.51 10.85
C ALA A 133 -0.87 22.04 10.71
N CYS A 134 -2.17 21.76 10.71
CA CYS A 134 -2.75 20.45 10.47
C CYS A 134 -3.58 20.49 9.19
N HIS A 135 -3.11 19.83 8.13
CA HIS A 135 -3.73 19.90 6.81
C HIS A 135 -4.77 18.78 6.57
N ASN A 136 -4.98 17.91 7.56
CA ASN A 136 -6.01 16.87 7.52
C ASN A 136 -6.74 16.76 8.86
N PHE A 137 -8.05 16.99 8.87
CA PHE A 137 -8.86 17.01 10.09
C PHE A 137 -8.80 15.71 10.90
N SER A 138 -8.70 14.55 10.26
CA SER A 138 -8.67 13.24 10.93
C SER A 138 -7.44 13.05 11.83
N PHE A 139 -6.37 13.82 11.63
CA PHE A 139 -5.15 13.73 12.41
C PHE A 139 -5.35 14.15 13.87
N LEU A 140 -6.37 14.97 14.15
CA LEU A 140 -6.72 15.38 15.51
C LEU A 140 -7.12 14.20 16.41
N GLU A 141 -7.65 13.12 15.82
CA GLU A 141 -8.02 11.90 16.54
C GLU A 141 -6.83 10.94 16.74
N LYS A 142 -5.68 11.19 16.09
CA LYS A 142 -4.60 10.20 15.96
C LYS A 142 -3.27 10.64 16.55
N TYR A 143 -2.93 11.92 16.39
CA TYR A 143 -1.59 12.41 16.72
C TYR A 143 -1.67 13.55 17.73
N ASP A 144 -0.88 13.43 18.79
CA ASP A 144 -0.69 14.51 19.75
C ASP A 144 0.29 15.57 19.22
N MET A 145 -0.12 16.24 18.14
CA MET A 145 0.70 17.26 17.46
C MET A 145 0.89 18.51 18.31
N LEU A 146 -0.14 18.89 19.09
CA LEU A 146 -0.11 20.12 19.88
C LEU A 146 0.78 20.00 21.11
N SER A 147 1.21 18.80 21.51
CA SER A 147 2.21 18.61 22.56
C SER A 147 3.49 19.41 22.29
N LYS A 148 3.82 19.59 21.00
CA LYS A 148 5.00 20.33 20.53
C LYS A 148 4.79 21.85 20.43
N ALA A 149 3.60 22.39 20.68
CA ALA A 149 3.33 23.82 20.60
C ALA A 149 3.90 24.58 21.82
N LYS A 150 4.48 25.77 21.59
CA LYS A 150 4.79 26.74 22.66
C LYS A 150 3.51 27.35 23.24
N PRO A 151 3.52 27.83 24.50
CA PRO A 151 2.49 28.74 24.97
C PRO A 151 2.36 29.98 24.06
N GLY A 152 1.15 30.33 23.64
CA GLY A 152 0.86 31.43 22.73
C GLY A 152 1.10 31.15 21.26
N ALA A 153 1.47 29.92 20.89
CA ALA A 153 1.71 29.53 19.50
C ALA A 153 0.44 29.61 18.64
N THR A 154 0.62 29.67 17.33
CA THR A 154 -0.48 29.68 16.35
C THR A 154 -0.78 28.27 15.86
N PHE A 155 -2.06 27.90 15.83
CA PHE A 155 -2.55 26.63 15.29
C PHE A 155 -3.46 26.88 14.08
N LEU A 156 -3.12 26.31 12.93
CA LEU A 156 -3.90 26.38 11.68
C LEU A 156 -4.47 25.00 11.33
N LEU A 157 -5.78 24.89 11.14
CA LEU A 157 -6.45 23.64 10.81
C LEU A 157 -7.18 23.70 9.46
N CYS A 158 -6.89 22.74 8.58
CA CYS A 158 -7.76 22.42 7.45
C CYS A 158 -8.93 21.57 7.96
N SER A 159 -10.16 22.10 7.89
CA SER A 159 -11.37 21.48 8.41
C SER A 159 -12.44 21.39 7.34
N PRO A 160 -13.14 20.24 7.17
CA PRO A 160 -14.31 20.16 6.32
C PRO A 160 -15.54 20.84 6.94
N PHE A 161 -15.46 21.23 8.21
CA PHE A 161 -16.53 21.93 8.96
C PHE A 161 -16.28 23.43 8.99
N GLU A 162 -17.37 24.20 9.04
CA GLU A 162 -17.36 25.65 9.15
C GLU A 162 -16.78 26.12 10.50
N HIS A 163 -16.24 27.35 10.52
CA HIS A 163 -15.51 27.89 11.67
C HIS A 163 -16.35 28.01 12.96
N GLY A 164 -17.68 28.17 12.82
CA GLY A 164 -18.61 28.19 13.96
C GLY A 164 -18.89 26.82 14.57
N GLU A 165 -18.62 25.73 13.84
CA GLU A 165 -18.96 24.36 14.24
C GLU A 165 -17.72 23.52 14.58
N VAL A 166 -16.55 23.90 14.03
CA VAL A 166 -15.31 23.10 14.12
C VAL A 166 -14.93 22.76 15.56
N TRP A 167 -15.17 23.69 16.51
CA TRP A 167 -14.84 23.48 17.92
C TRP A 167 -15.49 22.21 18.46
N ASP A 168 -16.77 21.99 18.21
CA ASP A 168 -17.53 20.84 18.72
C ASP A 168 -17.23 19.53 18.01
N LYS A 169 -16.46 19.57 16.92
CA LYS A 169 -16.02 18.39 16.15
C LYS A 169 -14.63 17.90 16.55
N MET A 170 -13.88 18.64 17.38
CA MET A 170 -12.53 18.25 17.81
C MET A 170 -12.56 17.38 19.08
N PRO A 171 -11.55 16.50 19.27
CA PRO A 171 -11.36 15.80 20.54
C PRO A 171 -11.11 16.76 21.71
N LYS A 172 -11.57 16.35 22.90
CA LYS A 172 -11.45 17.13 24.14
C LYS A 172 -9.99 17.40 24.51
N GLU A 173 -9.10 16.44 24.27
CA GLU A 173 -7.66 16.56 24.53
C GLU A 173 -7.03 17.70 23.70
N VAL A 174 -7.41 17.82 22.43
CA VAL A 174 -6.96 18.89 21.54
C VAL A 174 -7.48 20.24 22.02
N GLN A 175 -8.77 20.34 22.34
CA GLN A 175 -9.36 21.56 22.90
C GLN A 175 -8.64 22.02 24.18
N GLN A 176 -8.33 21.07 25.07
CA GLN A 176 -7.65 21.37 26.33
C GLN A 176 -6.25 21.95 26.09
N GLN A 177 -5.49 21.38 25.16
CA GLN A 177 -4.17 21.92 24.81
C GLN A 177 -4.22 23.32 24.18
N ILE A 178 -5.23 23.60 23.35
CA ILE A 178 -5.47 24.94 22.80
C ILE A 178 -5.69 25.95 23.94
N ILE A 179 -6.46 25.58 24.96
CA ILE A 179 -6.78 26.43 26.12
C ILE A 179 -5.56 26.61 27.02
N ASP A 180 -4.95 25.52 27.48
CA ASP A 180 -3.87 25.56 28.47
C ASP A 180 -2.66 26.32 27.94
N LYS A 181 -2.37 26.16 26.66
CA LYS A 181 -1.27 26.85 25.98
C LYS A 181 -1.69 28.20 25.40
N LYS A 182 -2.95 28.62 25.53
CA LYS A 182 -3.47 29.89 24.99
C LYS A 182 -3.15 30.07 23.51
N LEU A 183 -3.41 29.04 22.71
CA LEU A 183 -3.07 29.04 21.29
C LEU A 183 -3.98 30.00 20.51
N LYS A 184 -3.43 30.61 19.46
CA LYS A 184 -4.22 31.36 18.47
C LYS A 184 -4.73 30.39 17.43
N PHE A 185 -6.03 30.15 17.39
CA PHE A 185 -6.61 29.07 16.59
C PHE A 185 -7.28 29.61 15.31
N TYR A 186 -6.83 29.13 14.15
CA TYR A 186 -7.35 29.48 12.83
C TYR A 186 -7.82 28.24 12.07
N VAL A 187 -8.85 28.41 11.25
CA VAL A 187 -9.45 27.34 10.44
C VAL A 187 -9.72 27.79 9.01
N ILE A 188 -9.60 26.86 8.07
CA ILE A 188 -9.96 27.04 6.65
C ILE A 188 -10.46 25.71 6.07
N ASN A 189 -11.50 25.75 5.23
CA ASN A 189 -11.97 24.57 4.49
C ASN A 189 -11.29 24.47 3.13
N ALA A 190 -10.00 24.13 3.13
CA ALA A 190 -9.20 24.11 1.92
C ALA A 190 -9.63 23.03 0.91
N ILE A 191 -10.27 21.94 1.38
CA ILE A 191 -10.76 20.86 0.53
C ILE A 191 -11.92 21.36 -0.34
N LYS A 192 -12.96 21.95 0.28
CA LYS A 192 -14.10 22.53 -0.43
C LYS A 192 -13.66 23.60 -1.43
N LEU A 193 -12.78 24.50 -1.01
CA LEU A 193 -12.22 25.53 -1.90
C LEU A 193 -11.47 24.92 -3.09
N GLY A 194 -10.69 23.86 -2.86
CA GLY A 194 -10.00 23.13 -3.92
C GLY A 194 -10.97 22.52 -4.94
N GLU A 195 -12.09 21.94 -4.48
CA GLU A 195 -13.13 21.38 -5.33
C GLU A 195 -13.85 22.45 -6.16
N GLU A 196 -14.31 23.52 -5.51
CA GLU A 196 -15.03 24.63 -6.16
C GLU A 196 -14.16 25.33 -7.23
N LEU A 197 -12.86 25.43 -6.98
CA LEU A 197 -11.88 26.02 -7.92
C LEU A 197 -11.40 25.03 -8.99
N GLY A 198 -11.82 23.77 -8.94
CA GLY A 198 -11.40 22.70 -9.87
C GLY A 198 -9.97 22.19 -9.66
N LEU A 199 -9.34 22.49 -8.52
CA LEU A 199 -8.03 21.96 -8.10
C LEU A 199 -8.13 20.55 -7.50
N GLY A 200 -9.34 20.10 -7.17
CA GLY A 200 -9.61 18.81 -6.55
C GLY A 200 -9.00 18.73 -5.14
N ALA A 201 -8.40 17.59 -4.79
CA ALA A 201 -7.81 17.36 -3.47
C ALA A 201 -6.51 18.17 -3.17
N ARG A 202 -6.10 19.09 -4.05
CA ARG A 202 -4.86 19.88 -3.88
C ARG A 202 -5.11 21.13 -3.05
N ILE A 203 -4.69 21.09 -1.79
CA ILE A 203 -4.86 22.18 -0.82
C ILE A 203 -3.60 23.03 -0.60
N ASN A 204 -2.49 22.66 -1.23
CA ASN A 204 -1.15 23.19 -0.95
C ASN A 204 -1.03 24.73 -1.06
N VAL A 205 -1.52 25.34 -2.14
CA VAL A 205 -1.46 26.81 -2.34
C VAL A 205 -2.35 27.54 -1.33
N ILE A 206 -3.52 26.98 -1.01
CA ILE A 206 -4.47 27.54 -0.05
C ILE A 206 -3.84 27.57 1.34
N MET A 207 -3.30 26.43 1.80
CA MET A 207 -2.65 26.31 3.11
C MET A 207 -1.37 27.13 3.21
N GLN A 208 -0.58 27.23 2.13
CA GLN A 208 0.60 28.09 2.08
C GLN A 208 0.23 29.57 2.24
N THR A 209 -0.81 30.02 1.53
CA THR A 209 -1.31 31.39 1.63
C THR A 209 -1.81 31.70 3.03
N ALA A 210 -2.58 30.77 3.63
CA ALA A 210 -3.01 30.84 5.01
C ALA A 210 -1.80 31.02 5.95
N PHE A 211 -0.76 30.19 5.84
CA PHE A 211 0.46 30.32 6.66
C PHE A 211 1.07 31.73 6.61
N PHE A 212 1.29 32.29 5.42
CA PHE A 212 1.88 33.63 5.30
C PHE A 212 0.96 34.74 5.85
N LYS A 213 -0.36 34.56 5.75
CA LYS A 213 -1.35 35.51 6.27
C LYS A 213 -1.32 35.64 7.80
N ILE A 214 -1.13 34.54 8.53
CA ILE A 214 -1.25 34.52 10.00
C ILE A 214 0.08 34.36 10.75
N SER A 215 1.16 33.96 10.07
CA SER A 215 2.49 33.82 10.72
C SER A 215 3.21 35.17 10.91
N ASN A 216 2.92 36.17 10.08
CA ASN A 216 3.60 37.46 10.06
C ASN A 216 5.14 37.38 9.95
N ILE A 217 5.68 36.31 9.36
CA ILE A 217 7.14 36.11 9.24
C ILE A 217 7.78 37.07 8.22
N ILE A 218 7.02 37.46 7.20
CA ILE A 218 7.36 38.49 6.22
C ILE A 218 6.12 39.35 5.95
N PRO A 219 6.26 40.57 5.39
CA PRO A 219 5.11 41.38 5.00
C PRO A 219 4.20 40.63 4.01
N LEU A 220 2.89 40.66 4.26
CA LEU A 220 1.90 39.89 3.49
C LEU A 220 1.97 40.20 1.98
N ASN A 221 2.08 41.47 1.59
CA ASN A 221 2.14 41.85 0.18
C ASN A 221 3.37 41.25 -0.52
N THR A 222 4.51 41.17 0.18
CA THR A 222 5.71 40.49 -0.33
C THR A 222 5.43 39.00 -0.51
N ALA A 223 4.85 38.34 0.50
CA ALA A 223 4.50 36.92 0.39
C ALA A 223 3.57 36.62 -0.79
N LEU A 224 2.51 37.40 -0.97
CA LEU A 224 1.53 37.21 -2.05
C LEU A 224 2.16 37.37 -3.43
N LYS A 225 3.03 38.37 -3.60
CA LYS A 225 3.76 38.56 -4.85
C LYS A 225 4.61 37.33 -5.17
N GLU A 226 5.42 36.88 -4.23
CA GLU A 226 6.32 35.73 -4.44
C GLU A 226 5.57 34.41 -4.66
N ILE A 227 4.44 34.19 -3.98
CA ILE A 227 3.58 33.02 -4.23
C ILE A 227 3.05 33.06 -5.67
N LYS A 228 2.50 34.20 -6.13
CA LYS A 228 1.97 34.34 -7.49
C LYS A 228 3.08 34.22 -8.55
N ASP A 229 4.27 34.76 -8.29
CA ASP A 229 5.45 34.61 -9.17
C ASP A 229 5.91 33.14 -9.23
N ALA A 230 5.92 32.43 -8.10
CA ALA A 230 6.24 31.02 -8.03
C ALA A 230 5.20 30.14 -8.75
N ILE A 231 3.90 30.48 -8.65
CA ILE A 231 2.81 29.84 -9.40
C ILE A 231 3.06 30.00 -10.90
N LYS A 232 3.36 31.22 -11.37
CA LYS A 232 3.65 31.48 -12.78
C LYS A 232 4.88 30.71 -13.26
N LYS A 233 5.95 30.67 -12.47
CA LYS A 233 7.18 29.92 -12.80
C LYS A 233 6.95 28.41 -12.86
N SER A 234 6.15 27.87 -11.92
CA SER A 234 5.93 26.43 -11.79
C SER A 234 4.86 25.90 -12.76
N TYR A 235 3.79 26.66 -12.98
CA TYR A 235 2.60 26.23 -13.73
C TYR A 235 2.39 26.99 -15.03
N GLY A 236 3.21 27.97 -15.38
CA GLY A 236 3.10 28.70 -16.66
C GLY A 236 3.13 27.78 -17.88
N LYS A 237 3.94 26.71 -17.82
CA LYS A 237 4.01 25.68 -18.87
C LYS A 237 2.81 24.71 -18.87
N SER A 238 1.96 24.75 -17.85
CA SER A 238 0.74 23.94 -17.72
C SER A 238 -0.50 24.60 -18.33
N GLY A 239 -0.38 25.86 -18.78
CA GLY A 239 -1.44 26.63 -19.44
C GLY A 239 -2.11 27.66 -18.52
N ASP A 240 -2.62 28.75 -19.12
CA ASP A 240 -3.14 29.91 -18.40
C ASP A 240 -4.30 29.58 -17.46
N LYS A 241 -5.14 28.60 -17.83
CA LYS A 241 -6.24 28.13 -16.97
C LYS A 241 -5.71 27.59 -15.62
N VAL A 242 -4.64 26.81 -15.63
CA VAL A 242 -4.04 26.24 -14.41
C VAL A 242 -3.44 27.35 -13.55
N VAL A 243 -2.76 28.32 -14.17
CA VAL A 243 -2.20 29.49 -13.47
C VAL A 243 -3.32 30.32 -12.84
N ALA A 244 -4.39 30.59 -13.58
CA ALA A 244 -5.55 31.35 -13.10
C ALA A 244 -6.23 30.66 -11.91
N MET A 245 -6.45 29.34 -11.98
CA MET A 245 -7.03 28.57 -10.87
C MET A 245 -6.17 28.65 -9.59
N ASN A 246 -4.85 28.54 -9.72
CA ASN A 246 -3.95 28.65 -8.56
C ASN A 246 -3.91 30.08 -8.00
N ASN A 247 -3.95 31.11 -8.85
CA ASN A 247 -4.05 32.49 -8.40
C ASN A 247 -5.37 32.76 -7.67
N ALA A 248 -6.49 32.26 -8.19
CA ALA A 248 -7.79 32.34 -7.52
C ALA A 248 -7.76 31.64 -6.15
N ALA A 249 -7.05 30.51 -6.03
CA ALA A 249 -6.88 29.84 -4.75
C ALA A 249 -6.15 30.69 -3.69
N VAL A 250 -5.18 31.52 -4.10
CA VAL A 250 -4.54 32.49 -3.19
C VAL A 250 -5.57 33.52 -2.71
N ASP A 251 -6.35 34.08 -3.64
CA ASP A 251 -7.30 35.15 -3.32
C ASP A 251 -8.46 34.64 -2.45
N GLU A 252 -8.96 33.43 -2.72
CA GLU A 252 -10.01 32.79 -1.91
C GLU A 252 -9.49 32.33 -0.53
N ALA A 253 -8.25 31.88 -0.42
CA ALA A 253 -7.66 31.52 0.87
C ALA A 253 -7.62 32.72 1.83
N LEU A 254 -7.34 33.92 1.31
CA LEU A 254 -7.29 35.15 2.12
C LEU A 254 -8.66 35.55 2.69
N LYS A 255 -9.74 35.23 1.98
CA LYS A 255 -11.12 35.55 2.39
C LYS A 255 -11.71 34.51 3.35
N ASN A 256 -11.25 33.27 3.24
CA ASN A 256 -11.88 32.11 3.89
C ASN A 256 -11.07 31.53 5.06
N ILE A 257 -10.09 32.27 5.57
CA ILE A 257 -9.39 31.94 6.82
C ILE A 257 -10.03 32.69 7.99
N TYR A 258 -10.44 31.93 9.00
CA TYR A 258 -11.17 32.46 10.15
C TYR A 258 -10.44 32.18 11.45
N GLU A 259 -10.38 33.17 12.34
CA GLU A 259 -9.96 32.97 13.72
C GLU A 259 -11.13 32.38 14.52
N VAL A 260 -10.89 31.29 15.24
CA VAL A 260 -11.88 30.64 16.08
C VAL A 260 -11.75 31.19 17.50
N LYS A 261 -12.83 31.74 18.05
CA LYS A 261 -12.86 32.19 19.44
C LYS A 261 -12.76 30.99 20.37
N VAL A 262 -11.62 30.84 21.04
CA VAL A 262 -11.35 29.76 21.99
C VAL A 262 -12.18 29.94 23.27
N PRO A 263 -13.07 29.00 23.62
CA PRO A 263 -13.79 29.02 24.89
C PRO A 263 -12.88 28.81 26.11
N ALA A 264 -13.32 29.23 27.29
CA ALA A 264 -12.54 29.09 28.53
C ALA A 264 -12.39 27.65 29.03
N LYS A 265 -13.20 26.71 28.54
CA LYS A 265 -13.21 25.30 28.96
C LYS A 265 -13.40 24.40 27.75
N ALA A 266 -12.79 23.21 27.79
CA ALA A 266 -13.03 22.17 26.79
C ALA A 266 -14.45 21.61 26.94
N THR A 267 -15.24 21.63 25.87
CA THR A 267 -16.66 21.27 25.83
C THR A 267 -16.93 19.95 25.10
N SER A 268 -15.96 19.45 24.33
CA SER A 268 -16.17 18.27 23.49
C SER A 268 -16.50 17.01 24.29
N LYS A 269 -17.43 16.23 23.74
CA LYS A 269 -17.72 14.85 24.19
C LYS A 269 -16.86 13.82 23.46
N LEU A 270 -16.19 14.20 22.39
CA LEU A 270 -15.28 13.36 21.63
C LEU A 270 -13.95 13.28 22.37
N LYS A 271 -13.37 12.08 22.40
CA LYS A 271 -12.02 11.85 22.92
C LYS A 271 -11.15 11.28 21.81
N MET A 272 -9.85 11.52 21.90
CA MET A 272 -8.90 10.81 21.04
C MET A 272 -9.04 9.29 21.27
N PRO A 273 -9.39 8.50 20.24
CA PRO A 273 -9.44 7.05 20.37
C PRO A 273 -8.06 6.46 20.67
N PRO A 274 -7.99 5.27 21.27
CA PRO A 274 -6.74 4.53 21.36
C PRO A 274 -6.21 4.23 19.94
N ALA A 275 -4.89 4.18 19.78
CA ALA A 275 -4.24 3.98 18.48
C ALA A 275 -4.61 2.65 17.81
N VAL A 276 -4.93 1.63 18.61
CA VAL A 276 -5.43 0.32 18.17
C VAL A 276 -6.55 -0.13 19.10
N ALA A 277 -7.41 -1.04 18.61
CA ALA A 277 -8.49 -1.61 19.40
C ALA A 277 -7.98 -2.35 20.65
N LYS A 278 -8.72 -2.26 21.75
CA LYS A 278 -8.40 -2.98 23.02
C LYS A 278 -8.42 -4.50 22.89
N THR A 279 -9.10 -5.01 21.85
CA THR A 279 -9.17 -6.43 21.51
C THR A 279 -7.98 -6.91 20.67
N ALA A 280 -7.08 -6.01 20.26
CA ALA A 280 -5.89 -6.38 19.49
C ALA A 280 -4.94 -7.26 20.32
N PRO A 281 -4.09 -8.10 19.69
CA PRO A 281 -3.08 -8.88 20.40
C PRO A 281 -2.13 -7.99 21.23
N LYS A 282 -1.56 -8.54 22.32
CA LYS A 282 -0.71 -7.77 23.24
C LYS A 282 0.47 -7.08 22.55
N PHE A 283 1.16 -7.77 21.63
CA PHE A 283 2.21 -7.14 20.82
C PHE A 283 1.69 -5.95 19.99
N VAL A 284 0.47 -6.05 19.46
CA VAL A 284 -0.13 -4.95 18.69
C VAL A 284 -0.45 -3.76 19.59
N GLN A 285 -0.90 -3.99 20.82
CA GLN A 285 -1.18 -2.91 21.78
C GLN A 285 0.11 -2.23 22.28
N ASP A 286 1.07 -3.05 22.71
CA ASP A 286 2.25 -2.59 23.44
C ASP A 286 3.37 -2.08 22.51
N VAL A 287 3.43 -2.58 21.26
CA VAL A 287 4.50 -2.24 20.30
C VAL A 287 3.92 -1.52 19.08
N THR A 288 3.10 -2.20 18.28
CA THR A 288 2.56 -1.63 17.03
C THR A 288 1.78 -0.34 17.27
N GLY A 289 0.91 -0.32 18.28
CA GLY A 289 0.07 0.83 18.64
C GLY A 289 0.89 2.04 19.10
N GLN A 290 1.99 1.82 19.82
CA GLN A 290 2.91 2.90 20.21
C GLN A 290 3.60 3.50 18.98
N ILE A 291 4.06 2.66 18.04
CA ILE A 291 4.67 3.14 16.80
C ILE A 291 3.66 3.93 15.96
N ILE A 292 2.43 3.42 15.79
CA ILE A 292 1.34 4.10 15.06
C ILE A 292 1.03 5.47 15.70
N ALA A 293 1.02 5.55 17.04
CA ALA A 293 0.75 6.76 17.79
C ALA A 293 1.90 7.79 17.77
N GLY A 294 3.06 7.45 17.21
CA GLY A 294 4.24 8.32 17.19
C GLY A 294 5.13 8.21 18.43
N PHE A 295 4.94 7.17 19.26
CA PHE A 295 5.74 6.87 20.46
C PHE A 295 6.70 5.69 20.26
N GLY A 296 7.04 5.36 19.01
CA GLY A 296 7.97 4.26 18.70
C GLY A 296 9.36 4.46 19.31
N ASP A 297 9.82 5.70 19.43
CA ASP A 297 11.11 6.03 20.04
C ASP A 297 11.18 5.73 21.55
N ASP A 298 10.03 5.62 22.21
CA ASP A 298 9.90 5.35 23.64
C ASP A 298 9.91 3.86 23.98
N LEU A 299 9.88 2.99 22.98
CA LEU A 299 9.91 1.54 23.18
C LEU A 299 11.30 1.10 23.67
N ALA A 300 11.29 0.21 24.66
CA ALA A 300 12.49 -0.43 25.16
C ALA A 300 12.94 -1.55 24.20
N VAL A 301 14.24 -1.85 24.20
CA VAL A 301 14.81 -2.87 23.32
C VAL A 301 14.24 -4.27 23.61
N SER A 302 13.93 -4.57 24.87
CA SER A 302 13.29 -5.83 25.27
C SER A 302 11.92 -6.10 24.63
N LEU A 303 11.24 -5.07 24.11
CA LEU A 303 9.94 -5.22 23.44
C LEU A 303 10.08 -5.60 21.96
N MET A 304 11.27 -5.43 21.38
CA MET A 304 11.51 -5.72 19.96
C MET A 304 11.97 -7.17 19.75
N PRO A 305 11.48 -7.88 18.71
CA PRO A 305 11.97 -9.20 18.35
C PRO A 305 13.46 -9.16 17.98
N ALA A 306 14.26 -10.09 18.52
CA ALA A 306 15.70 -10.13 18.30
C ALA A 306 16.12 -10.41 16.84
N ASP A 307 15.24 -11.07 16.08
CA ASP A 307 15.41 -11.44 14.68
C ASP A 307 14.66 -10.51 13.71
N GLY A 308 13.93 -9.52 14.23
CA GLY A 308 13.09 -8.63 13.43
C GLY A 308 11.77 -9.26 12.93
N THR A 309 11.36 -10.44 13.42
CA THR A 309 10.10 -11.08 13.01
C THR A 309 8.88 -10.40 13.64
N PHE A 310 8.03 -9.78 12.83
CA PHE A 310 6.78 -9.15 13.28
C PHE A 310 5.55 -10.03 13.04
N PRO A 311 4.50 -9.92 13.88
CA PRO A 311 3.24 -10.62 13.63
C PRO A 311 2.56 -10.09 12.37
N THR A 312 1.91 -11.02 11.65
CA THR A 312 1.06 -10.71 10.50
C THR A 312 -0.36 -10.29 10.93
N ALA A 313 -1.19 -9.87 9.97
CA ALA A 313 -2.57 -9.43 10.18
C ALA A 313 -2.69 -8.18 11.08
N THR A 314 -1.76 -7.23 10.97
CA THR A 314 -1.73 -6.06 11.85
C THR A 314 -2.34 -4.81 11.22
N SER A 315 -2.46 -4.73 9.89
CA SER A 315 -3.09 -3.58 9.20
C SER A 315 -4.57 -3.39 9.59
N GLN A 316 -5.29 -4.46 9.92
CA GLN A 316 -6.70 -4.42 10.32
C GLN A 316 -6.99 -3.55 11.55
N TYR A 317 -5.97 -3.31 12.39
CA TYR A 317 -6.08 -2.52 13.61
C TYR A 317 -5.75 -1.03 13.41
N GLU A 318 -5.25 -0.64 12.24
CA GLU A 318 -4.75 0.72 12.00
C GLU A 318 -5.86 1.76 11.82
N LYS A 319 -6.97 1.36 11.16
CA LYS A 319 -8.16 2.20 10.93
C LYS A 319 -7.80 3.64 10.56
N ARG A 320 -7.06 3.78 9.45
CA ARG A 320 -6.34 4.99 9.05
C ARG A 320 -7.24 6.22 8.89
N ASN A 321 -8.49 6.04 8.53
CA ASN A 321 -9.53 7.05 8.39
C ASN A 321 -9.08 8.28 7.59
N ILE A 322 -8.62 8.05 6.36
CA ILE A 322 -8.05 9.09 5.49
C ILE A 322 -8.95 9.52 4.32
N ALA A 323 -10.02 8.78 4.06
CA ALA A 323 -10.96 9.10 2.98
C ALA A 323 -11.84 10.30 3.35
N VAL A 324 -11.99 11.24 2.42
CA VAL A 324 -13.02 12.30 2.50
C VAL A 324 -14.40 11.70 2.19
N ASP A 325 -14.47 10.96 1.08
CA ASP A 325 -15.66 10.25 0.64
C ASP A 325 -15.46 8.74 0.61
N ILE A 326 -16.53 7.99 0.83
CA ILE A 326 -16.55 6.52 0.75
C ILE A 326 -17.68 6.03 -0.16
N PRO A 327 -17.54 4.83 -0.78
CA PRO A 327 -18.62 4.23 -1.56
C PRO A 327 -19.81 3.85 -0.65
N VAL A 328 -21.02 4.20 -1.06
CA VAL A 328 -22.28 3.76 -0.43
C VAL A 328 -23.02 2.84 -1.40
N TRP A 329 -23.40 1.66 -0.92
CA TRP A 329 -24.08 0.63 -1.71
C TRP A 329 -25.57 0.88 -1.88
N ASP A 330 -26.06 0.73 -3.12
CA ASP A 330 -27.45 0.65 -3.51
C ASP A 330 -27.77 -0.78 -3.98
N GLU A 331 -28.60 -1.46 -3.18
CA GLU A 331 -28.96 -2.85 -3.37
C GLU A 331 -29.86 -3.08 -4.59
N ALA A 332 -30.74 -2.12 -4.90
CA ALA A 332 -31.74 -2.24 -5.95
C ALA A 332 -31.08 -2.25 -7.34
N VAL A 333 -30.04 -1.43 -7.51
CA VAL A 333 -29.27 -1.32 -8.77
C VAL A 333 -28.24 -2.44 -8.90
N CYS A 334 -27.74 -2.99 -7.78
CA CYS A 334 -26.61 -3.92 -7.78
C CYS A 334 -26.89 -5.24 -8.52
N ILE A 335 -25.98 -5.61 -9.43
CA ILE A 335 -26.01 -6.88 -10.18
C ILE A 335 -25.10 -7.98 -9.60
N GLN A 336 -24.47 -7.73 -8.45
CA GLN A 336 -23.62 -8.70 -7.73
C GLN A 336 -22.46 -9.28 -8.56
N CYS A 337 -21.79 -8.44 -9.36
CA CYS A 337 -20.73 -8.87 -10.28
C CYS A 337 -19.33 -9.03 -9.66
N GLY A 338 -19.08 -8.47 -8.48
CA GLY A 338 -17.78 -8.55 -7.80
C GLY A 338 -16.67 -7.64 -8.36
N ILE A 339 -16.89 -6.91 -9.46
CA ILE A 339 -15.87 -6.02 -10.07
C ILE A 339 -15.35 -4.98 -9.06
N CYS A 340 -16.24 -4.36 -8.29
CA CYS A 340 -15.90 -3.37 -7.27
C CYS A 340 -14.93 -3.93 -6.21
N SER A 341 -15.12 -5.20 -5.80
CA SER A 341 -14.22 -5.88 -4.87
C SER A 341 -12.90 -6.29 -5.54
N PHE A 342 -12.96 -6.74 -6.80
CA PHE A 342 -11.77 -7.13 -7.56
C PHE A 342 -10.80 -5.97 -7.75
N VAL A 343 -11.28 -4.82 -8.23
CA VAL A 343 -10.44 -3.65 -8.54
C VAL A 343 -10.03 -2.86 -7.29
N CYS A 344 -10.60 -3.18 -6.12
CA CYS A 344 -10.28 -2.49 -4.89
C CYS A 344 -8.82 -2.77 -4.49
N PRO A 345 -7.95 -1.75 -4.42
CA PRO A 345 -6.54 -1.94 -4.09
C PRO A 345 -6.29 -2.23 -2.61
N HIS A 346 -7.26 -1.98 -1.74
CA HIS A 346 -7.09 -2.07 -0.29
C HIS A 346 -8.00 -3.10 0.38
N ALA A 347 -8.76 -3.88 -0.40
CA ALA A 347 -9.75 -4.83 0.09
C ALA A 347 -10.80 -4.20 1.05
N VAL A 348 -11.16 -2.94 0.82
CA VAL A 348 -12.08 -2.17 1.68
C VAL A 348 -13.54 -2.33 1.29
N ILE A 349 -13.83 -2.98 0.16
CA ILE A 349 -15.18 -3.31 -0.28
C ILE A 349 -15.26 -4.81 -0.56
N ARG A 350 -16.10 -5.51 0.20
CA ARG A 350 -16.18 -6.97 0.21
C ARG A 350 -17.60 -7.45 0.10
N MET A 351 -17.75 -8.67 -0.40
CA MET A 351 -19.03 -9.30 -0.57
C MET A 351 -19.10 -10.65 0.14
N LYS A 352 -20.27 -10.96 0.71
CA LYS A 352 -20.60 -12.26 1.30
C LYS A 352 -21.99 -12.68 0.85
N ALA A 353 -22.17 -13.99 0.72
CA ALA A 353 -23.49 -14.63 0.69
C ALA A 353 -23.65 -15.48 1.95
N TYR A 354 -24.83 -15.53 2.56
CA TYR A 354 -25.03 -16.20 3.85
C TYR A 354 -26.51 -16.47 4.13
N ASP A 355 -26.81 -17.37 5.08
CA ASP A 355 -28.19 -17.67 5.50
C ASP A 355 -28.84 -16.42 6.12
N GLY A 356 -30.05 -16.06 5.66
CA GLY A 356 -30.78 -14.88 6.15
C GLY A 356 -31.09 -14.90 7.66
N LYS A 357 -31.09 -16.07 8.31
CA LYS A 357 -31.23 -16.18 9.77
C LYS A 357 -30.11 -15.47 10.54
N LEU A 358 -28.93 -15.34 9.91
CA LEU A 358 -27.78 -14.66 10.50
C LEU A 358 -27.93 -13.14 10.56
N LEU A 359 -28.96 -12.56 9.93
CA LEU A 359 -29.30 -11.14 10.06
C LEU A 359 -29.92 -10.78 11.41
N LYS A 360 -30.18 -11.75 12.29
CA LYS A 360 -30.69 -11.48 13.63
C LYS A 360 -29.66 -10.64 14.40
N GLY A 361 -30.06 -9.45 14.82
CA GLY A 361 -29.19 -8.52 15.54
C GLY A 361 -28.31 -7.64 14.64
N ALA A 362 -28.53 -7.66 13.32
CA ALA A 362 -27.87 -6.72 12.41
C ALA A 362 -28.17 -5.27 12.82
N PRO A 363 -27.20 -4.34 12.70
CA PRO A 363 -27.46 -2.92 12.87
C PRO A 363 -28.61 -2.46 11.97
N LYS A 364 -29.38 -1.45 12.42
CA LYS A 364 -30.53 -0.93 11.65
C LYS A 364 -30.16 -0.42 10.25
N THR A 365 -28.91 0.01 10.08
CA THR A 365 -28.34 0.53 8.84
C THR A 365 -27.65 -0.53 7.99
N PHE A 366 -27.64 -1.80 8.44
CA PHE A 366 -26.98 -2.87 7.73
C PHE A 366 -27.80 -3.28 6.50
N LYS A 367 -27.17 -3.17 5.33
CA LYS A 367 -27.79 -3.41 4.02
C LYS A 367 -27.66 -4.87 3.61
N SER A 368 -28.72 -5.46 3.06
CA SER A 368 -28.71 -6.85 2.56
C SER A 368 -29.87 -7.13 1.60
N THR A 369 -29.55 -7.81 0.49
CA THR A 369 -30.53 -8.19 -0.55
C THR A 369 -30.50 -9.69 -0.79
N ASP A 370 -31.42 -10.21 -1.61
CA ASP A 370 -31.38 -11.62 -2.01
C ASP A 370 -30.18 -11.90 -2.92
N CYS A 371 -29.51 -13.02 -2.71
CA CYS A 371 -28.43 -13.45 -3.58
C CYS A 371 -28.99 -13.80 -4.97
N LYS A 372 -28.49 -13.10 -6.00
CA LYS A 372 -28.88 -13.26 -7.40
C LYS A 372 -28.05 -14.35 -8.10
N LEU A 373 -27.11 -14.97 -7.40
CA LEU A 373 -26.26 -16.04 -7.94
C LEU A 373 -27.05 -17.37 -7.92
N PRO A 374 -27.23 -18.05 -9.07
CA PRO A 374 -28.03 -19.27 -9.14
C PRO A 374 -27.59 -20.37 -8.16
N GLU A 375 -26.28 -20.53 -7.99
CA GLU A 375 -25.67 -21.52 -7.09
C GLU A 375 -25.90 -21.24 -5.60
N PHE A 376 -26.28 -20.01 -5.25
CA PHE A 376 -26.52 -19.56 -3.87
C PHE A 376 -27.95 -19.04 -3.67
N LYS A 377 -28.89 -19.53 -4.48
CA LYS A 377 -30.31 -19.18 -4.38
C LYS A 377 -30.84 -19.45 -2.96
N GLY A 378 -31.54 -18.46 -2.41
CA GLY A 378 -32.09 -18.53 -1.04
C GLY A 378 -31.18 -17.94 0.04
N LEU A 379 -29.92 -17.64 -0.28
CA LEU A 379 -29.03 -16.87 0.60
C LEU A 379 -29.31 -15.36 0.48
N LYS A 380 -28.91 -14.62 1.51
CA LYS A 380 -28.76 -13.16 1.48
C LYS A 380 -27.38 -12.78 0.98
N TYR A 381 -27.27 -11.59 0.40
CA TYR A 381 -26.04 -11.00 -0.12
C TYR A 381 -25.86 -9.60 0.46
N THR A 382 -24.62 -9.30 0.87
CA THR A 382 -24.21 -7.95 1.26
C THR A 382 -22.90 -7.58 0.59
N LEU A 383 -22.85 -6.34 0.09
CA LEU A 383 -21.62 -5.64 -0.29
C LEU A 383 -21.34 -4.57 0.78
N GLN A 384 -20.31 -4.77 1.59
CA GLN A 384 -20.00 -3.89 2.72
C GLN A 384 -18.67 -3.16 2.49
N VAL A 385 -18.61 -1.90 2.94
CA VAL A 385 -17.40 -1.06 2.90
C VAL A 385 -16.82 -0.93 4.31
N ALA A 386 -15.49 -0.97 4.41
CA ALA A 386 -14.70 -0.62 5.60
C ALA A 386 -14.43 0.89 5.59
N PRO A 387 -15.22 1.72 6.32
CA PRO A 387 -15.17 3.17 6.16
C PRO A 387 -13.80 3.75 6.57
N GLU A 388 -13.21 3.22 7.64
CA GLU A 388 -11.97 3.72 8.22
C GLU A 388 -10.71 3.21 7.50
N ASP A 389 -10.83 2.22 6.63
CA ASP A 389 -9.70 1.70 5.85
C ASP A 389 -9.73 2.17 4.38
N CYS A 390 -10.88 2.69 3.94
CA CYS A 390 -11.05 3.22 2.60
C CYS A 390 -10.12 4.43 2.38
N THR A 391 -9.55 4.51 1.17
CA THR A 391 -8.68 5.63 0.76
C THR A 391 -9.40 6.62 -0.16
N GLY A 392 -10.71 6.45 -0.39
CA GLY A 392 -11.51 7.34 -1.24
C GLY A 392 -11.11 7.36 -2.73
N CYS A 393 -10.40 6.33 -3.23
CA CYS A 393 -9.84 6.36 -4.60
C CYS A 393 -10.87 6.34 -5.74
N GLY A 394 -12.15 6.09 -5.45
CA GLY A 394 -13.23 6.05 -6.45
C GLY A 394 -13.16 4.90 -7.47
N ALA A 395 -12.08 4.11 -7.54
CA ALA A 395 -11.88 3.09 -8.58
C ALA A 395 -13.02 2.06 -8.65
N CYS A 396 -13.57 1.64 -7.51
CA CYS A 396 -14.71 0.71 -7.46
C CYS A 396 -15.98 1.34 -8.06
N VAL A 397 -16.32 2.57 -7.66
CA VAL A 397 -17.48 3.33 -8.16
C VAL A 397 -17.34 3.62 -9.65
N TYR A 398 -16.14 4.02 -10.10
CA TYR A 398 -15.87 4.28 -11.50
C TYR A 398 -16.11 3.04 -12.37
N ASN A 399 -15.60 1.89 -11.93
CA ASN A 399 -15.69 0.62 -12.66
C ASN A 399 -17.00 -0.15 -12.41
N CYS A 400 -17.95 0.38 -11.63
CA CYS A 400 -19.26 -0.25 -11.46
C CYS A 400 -20.05 -0.22 -12.79
N PRO A 401 -20.39 -1.38 -13.38
CA PRO A 401 -21.12 -1.43 -14.65
C PRO A 401 -22.63 -1.22 -14.47
N ALA A 402 -23.15 -1.40 -13.26
CA ALA A 402 -24.57 -1.28 -12.96
C ALA A 402 -24.96 0.18 -12.74
N LYS A 403 -26.00 0.62 -13.45
CA LYS A 403 -26.57 1.96 -13.44
C LYS A 403 -28.07 1.88 -13.19
N SER A 404 -28.64 2.87 -12.50
CA SER A 404 -30.10 3.01 -12.40
C SER A 404 -30.71 3.21 -13.79
N LYS A 405 -31.95 2.73 -13.95
CA LYS A 405 -32.71 2.94 -15.18
C LYS A 405 -33.26 4.37 -15.27
N GLU A 406 -33.56 4.99 -14.13
CA GLU A 406 -34.06 6.36 -14.04
C GLU A 406 -32.94 7.39 -14.22
N ASP A 407 -31.78 7.16 -13.60
CA ASP A 407 -30.61 8.04 -13.67
C ASP A 407 -29.32 7.26 -13.99
N PRO A 408 -28.81 7.34 -15.23
CA PRO A 408 -27.56 6.69 -15.62
C PRO A 408 -26.30 7.17 -14.89
N SER A 409 -26.35 8.31 -14.20
CA SER A 409 -25.28 8.82 -13.35
C SER A 409 -25.25 8.13 -11.98
N HIS A 410 -26.40 7.66 -11.50
CA HIS A 410 -26.54 6.89 -10.28
C HIS A 410 -26.18 5.41 -10.51
N LYS A 411 -25.16 4.93 -9.80
CA LYS A 411 -24.67 3.54 -9.92
C LYS A 411 -25.08 2.71 -8.71
N ALA A 412 -24.78 1.40 -8.76
CA ALA A 412 -24.97 0.53 -7.59
C ALA A 412 -24.08 0.88 -6.39
N ILE A 413 -23.03 1.67 -6.59
CA ILE A 413 -22.20 2.25 -5.53
C ILE A 413 -21.84 3.68 -5.93
N ASN A 414 -21.91 4.64 -4.99
CA ASN A 414 -21.63 6.05 -5.26
C ASN A 414 -20.80 6.65 -4.13
N MET A 415 -19.91 7.61 -4.44
CA MET A 415 -19.10 8.29 -3.43
C MET A 415 -19.97 9.24 -2.61
N GLN A 416 -19.83 9.22 -1.28
CA GLN A 416 -20.56 10.07 -0.34
C GLN A 416 -19.65 10.51 0.80
N PHE A 417 -19.93 11.70 1.34
CA PHE A 417 -19.16 12.28 2.44
C PHE A 417 -19.13 11.37 3.68
N GLN A 418 -17.93 11.01 4.11
CA GLN A 418 -17.72 9.95 5.10
C GLN A 418 -18.18 10.29 6.53
N PRO A 419 -17.91 11.48 7.11
CA PRO A 419 -18.15 11.76 8.53
C PRO A 419 -19.55 11.41 9.08
N PRO A 420 -20.67 11.74 8.42
CA PRO A 420 -21.99 11.35 8.92
C PRO A 420 -22.26 9.84 8.85
N LEU A 421 -21.51 9.10 8.02
CA LEU A 421 -21.69 7.67 7.78
C LEU A 421 -20.75 6.80 8.63
N ARG A 422 -19.56 7.31 8.96
CA ARG A 422 -18.44 6.57 9.55
C ARG A 422 -18.85 5.64 10.69
N ALA A 423 -19.55 6.16 11.70
CA ALA A 423 -19.89 5.40 12.89
C ALA A 423 -20.86 4.24 12.59
N ALA A 424 -21.88 4.49 11.78
CA ALA A 424 -22.85 3.47 11.39
C ALA A 424 -22.20 2.41 10.49
N GLU A 425 -21.39 2.83 9.52
CA GLU A 425 -20.69 1.91 8.62
C GLU A 425 -19.57 1.12 9.31
N ALA A 426 -18.96 1.65 10.37
CA ALA A 426 -18.00 0.90 11.19
C ALA A 426 -18.73 -0.24 11.93
N ALA A 427 -19.89 0.04 12.52
CA ALA A 427 -20.73 -0.99 13.15
C ALA A 427 -21.24 -2.02 12.12
N ASN A 428 -21.64 -1.57 10.92
CA ASN A 428 -22.01 -2.46 9.82
C ASN A 428 -20.83 -3.34 9.37
N TRP A 429 -19.62 -2.77 9.31
CA TRP A 429 -18.40 -3.49 8.96
C TRP A 429 -18.05 -4.56 10.00
N ASP A 430 -18.12 -4.24 11.29
CA ASP A 430 -17.89 -5.21 12.37
C ASP A 430 -18.93 -6.34 12.33
N PHE A 431 -20.19 -6.02 12.10
CA PHE A 431 -21.23 -7.03 11.90
C PHE A 431 -20.94 -7.90 10.65
N PHE A 432 -20.56 -7.30 9.53
CA PHE A 432 -20.18 -8.03 8.32
C PHE A 432 -18.99 -8.98 8.54
N LEU A 433 -18.00 -8.56 9.32
CA LEU A 433 -16.87 -9.41 9.69
C LEU A 433 -17.29 -10.58 10.60
N SER A 434 -18.31 -10.40 11.43
CA SER A 434 -18.86 -11.45 12.29
C SER A 434 -19.62 -12.54 11.53
N LEU A 435 -20.14 -12.23 10.33
CA LEU A 435 -20.76 -13.23 9.46
C LEU A 435 -19.71 -14.25 8.98
N PRO A 436 -20.06 -15.53 8.81
CA PRO A 436 -19.12 -16.53 8.32
C PRO A 436 -18.60 -16.17 6.93
N ASP A 437 -17.32 -16.44 6.68
CA ASP A 437 -16.77 -16.38 5.34
C ASP A 437 -17.35 -17.51 4.47
N MET A 438 -17.47 -17.29 3.17
CA MET A 438 -17.92 -18.33 2.24
C MET A 438 -16.90 -19.47 2.21
N ASP A 439 -17.40 -20.70 2.28
CA ASP A 439 -16.59 -21.91 2.14
C ASP A 439 -16.01 -22.00 0.73
N ALA A 440 -14.68 -21.85 0.63
CA ALA A 440 -13.97 -21.82 -0.64
C ALA A 440 -14.13 -23.11 -1.46
N THR A 441 -14.43 -24.25 -0.81
CA THR A 441 -14.67 -25.54 -1.50
C THR A 441 -15.99 -25.54 -2.30
N LYS A 442 -16.91 -24.61 -2.00
CA LYS A 442 -18.21 -24.45 -2.68
C LYS A 442 -18.18 -23.38 -3.77
N LEU A 443 -17.04 -22.73 -3.97
CA LEU A 443 -16.89 -21.61 -4.91
C LEU A 443 -16.19 -22.05 -6.20
N LYS A 444 -16.63 -21.49 -7.33
CA LYS A 444 -15.89 -21.59 -8.59
C LYS A 444 -14.75 -20.58 -8.62
N LEU A 445 -13.61 -20.95 -8.03
CA LEU A 445 -12.46 -20.07 -7.80
C LEU A 445 -11.81 -19.54 -9.10
N ASP A 446 -12.00 -20.25 -10.21
CA ASP A 446 -11.56 -19.88 -11.56
C ASP A 446 -12.41 -18.77 -12.21
N THR A 447 -13.43 -18.28 -11.52
CA THR A 447 -14.27 -17.16 -12.00
C THR A 447 -14.00 -15.87 -11.22
N LEU A 448 -14.22 -14.73 -11.89
CA LEU A 448 -14.17 -13.42 -11.24
C LEU A 448 -15.09 -13.37 -10.01
N ARG A 449 -16.34 -13.79 -10.14
CA ARG A 449 -17.32 -13.74 -9.04
C ARG A 449 -16.95 -14.68 -7.89
N GLY A 450 -16.58 -15.93 -8.20
CA GLY A 450 -16.20 -16.91 -7.18
C GLY A 450 -14.96 -16.51 -6.40
N SER A 451 -13.90 -16.04 -7.06
CA SER A 451 -12.69 -15.55 -6.38
C SER A 451 -12.97 -14.39 -5.42
N GLN A 452 -13.94 -13.52 -5.75
CA GLN A 452 -14.27 -12.35 -4.91
C GLN A 452 -15.21 -12.65 -3.74
N LEU A 453 -15.83 -13.84 -3.70
CA LEU A 453 -16.56 -14.33 -2.52
C LEU A 453 -15.62 -14.90 -1.45
N VAL A 454 -14.38 -15.23 -1.82
CA VAL A 454 -13.35 -15.61 -0.86
C VAL A 454 -12.87 -14.38 -0.11
N ARG A 455 -12.72 -14.50 1.21
CA ARG A 455 -12.12 -13.45 2.03
C ARG A 455 -10.71 -13.12 1.53
N PRO A 456 -10.43 -11.87 1.16
CA PRO A 456 -9.06 -11.45 0.90
C PRO A 456 -8.24 -11.45 2.19
N ILE A 457 -7.01 -11.96 2.11
CA ILE A 457 -6.04 -11.93 3.22
C ILE A 457 -4.76 -11.16 2.83
N PHE A 458 -4.92 -10.22 1.90
CA PHE A 458 -4.06 -9.08 1.69
C PHE A 458 -4.96 -7.84 1.74
N GLU A 459 -4.95 -7.13 2.88
CA GLU A 459 -5.92 -6.08 3.19
C GLU A 459 -5.28 -4.83 3.80
N PHE A 460 -5.83 -3.67 3.47
CA PHE A 460 -5.51 -2.38 4.09
C PHE A 460 -4.03 -1.98 4.00
N SER A 461 -3.38 -2.30 2.88
CA SER A 461 -1.96 -2.00 2.65
C SER A 461 -1.66 -0.48 2.64
N GLY A 462 -0.38 -0.14 2.83
CA GLY A 462 0.13 1.23 2.71
C GLY A 462 0.25 1.76 1.27
N ALA A 463 -0.34 1.10 0.28
CA ALA A 463 -0.23 1.46 -1.12
C ALA A 463 -1.02 2.74 -1.47
N CYS A 464 -0.68 3.33 -2.62
CA CYS A 464 -1.36 4.53 -3.12
C CYS A 464 -2.87 4.30 -3.33
N ALA A 465 -3.67 5.35 -3.16
CA ALA A 465 -5.08 5.36 -3.57
C ALA A 465 -5.18 5.02 -5.06
N GLY A 466 -5.90 3.93 -5.39
CA GLY A 466 -6.06 3.45 -6.77
C GLY A 466 -4.86 2.66 -7.33
N CYS A 467 -3.92 2.19 -6.50
CA CYS A 467 -2.73 1.43 -6.92
C CYS A 467 -3.06 0.24 -7.84
N GLY A 468 -2.36 0.11 -8.97
CA GLY A 468 -2.55 -0.98 -9.93
C GLY A 468 -1.91 -2.32 -9.55
N GLU A 469 -1.01 -2.36 -8.57
CA GLU A 469 -0.28 -3.58 -8.17
C GLU A 469 -1.12 -4.47 -7.22
N THR A 470 -1.71 -3.84 -6.20
CA THR A 470 -2.36 -4.55 -5.07
C THR A 470 -3.59 -5.40 -5.41
N PRO A 471 -4.42 -5.12 -6.45
CA PRO A 471 -5.49 -6.04 -6.85
C PRO A 471 -4.99 -7.45 -7.19
N TYR A 472 -3.79 -7.57 -7.77
CA TYR A 472 -3.19 -8.87 -8.10
C TYR A 472 -2.74 -9.63 -6.86
N LEU A 473 -2.13 -8.95 -5.87
CA LEU A 473 -1.74 -9.57 -4.60
C LEU A 473 -2.95 -9.96 -3.74
N LYS A 474 -4.01 -9.14 -3.79
CA LYS A 474 -5.30 -9.48 -3.19
C LYS A 474 -5.85 -10.76 -3.80
N LEU A 475 -5.84 -10.89 -5.13
CA LEU A 475 -6.28 -12.11 -5.81
C LEU A 475 -5.41 -13.33 -5.42
N LEU A 476 -4.07 -13.19 -5.43
CA LEU A 476 -3.14 -14.23 -4.96
C LEU A 476 -3.54 -14.72 -3.56
N SER A 477 -3.79 -13.79 -2.65
CA SER A 477 -4.17 -14.09 -1.27
C SER A 477 -5.50 -14.83 -1.17
N GLN A 478 -6.47 -14.50 -2.05
CA GLN A 478 -7.78 -15.14 -2.10
C GLN A 478 -7.70 -16.57 -2.63
N LEU A 479 -6.83 -16.81 -3.62
CA LEU A 479 -6.73 -18.12 -4.27
C LEU A 479 -5.83 -19.10 -3.52
N PHE A 480 -4.71 -18.63 -2.96
CA PHE A 480 -3.64 -19.51 -2.47
C PHE A 480 -3.08 -19.10 -1.10
N GLY A 481 -3.57 -18.01 -0.52
CA GLY A 481 -2.94 -17.38 0.63
C GLY A 481 -2.92 -18.24 1.90
N ASP A 482 -3.80 -19.23 2.00
CA ASP A 482 -3.86 -20.18 3.12
C ASP A 482 -2.70 -21.20 3.13
N ARG A 483 -1.91 -21.26 2.06
CA ARG A 483 -0.74 -22.14 1.89
C ARG A 483 0.43 -21.46 1.17
N ALA A 484 0.39 -20.14 1.01
CA ALA A 484 1.39 -19.38 0.28
C ALA A 484 2.64 -19.09 1.13
N MET A 485 3.80 -19.20 0.50
CA MET A 485 5.09 -18.68 0.96
C MET A 485 5.55 -17.62 -0.04
N ILE A 486 5.64 -16.36 0.40
CA ILE A 486 5.95 -15.20 -0.43
C ILE A 486 7.40 -14.78 -0.17
N ALA A 487 8.25 -14.99 -1.17
CA ALA A 487 9.51 -14.27 -1.31
C ALA A 487 9.20 -12.95 -2.05
N ASN A 488 9.51 -11.82 -1.43
CA ASN A 488 9.21 -10.51 -1.99
C ASN A 488 10.47 -9.70 -2.26
N ALA A 489 10.65 -9.24 -3.50
CA ALA A 489 11.75 -8.34 -3.87
C ALA A 489 11.56 -6.97 -3.23
N THR A 490 12.67 -6.30 -2.93
CA THR A 490 12.62 -4.91 -2.47
C THR A 490 12.04 -4.01 -3.55
N GLY A 491 11.15 -3.09 -3.17
CA GLY A 491 10.35 -2.27 -4.08
C GLY A 491 8.99 -1.93 -3.49
N CYS A 492 8.06 -1.40 -4.31
CA CYS A 492 6.72 -1.02 -3.85
C CYS A 492 6.03 -2.14 -3.07
N THR A 493 6.09 -3.36 -3.62
CA THR A 493 5.53 -4.58 -3.06
C THR A 493 6.03 -4.87 -1.65
N SER A 494 7.32 -4.68 -1.39
CA SER A 494 7.87 -4.83 -0.04
C SER A 494 7.46 -3.70 0.91
N ILE A 495 7.36 -2.46 0.39
CA ILE A 495 6.98 -1.31 1.20
C ILE A 495 5.54 -1.41 1.65
N TYR A 496 4.56 -1.51 0.76
CA TYR A 496 3.17 -1.64 1.23
C TYR A 496 2.85 -3.04 1.76
N GLY A 497 3.68 -4.05 1.47
CA GLY A 497 3.48 -5.45 1.84
C GLY A 497 4.11 -5.87 3.17
N GLY A 498 5.08 -5.12 3.68
CA GLY A 498 5.80 -5.49 4.91
C GLY A 498 6.44 -4.33 5.65
N ASN A 499 6.12 -3.08 5.33
CA ASN A 499 6.65 -1.94 6.06
C ASN A 499 6.02 -1.79 7.44
N LEU A 500 6.84 -2.00 8.46
CA LEU A 500 6.46 -1.97 9.87
C LEU A 500 5.93 -0.58 10.27
N PRO A 501 5.00 -0.49 11.24
CA PRO A 501 4.64 -1.54 12.21
C PRO A 501 3.44 -2.41 11.79
N THR A 502 2.85 -2.18 10.61
CA THR A 502 1.65 -2.90 10.14
C THR A 502 1.91 -3.67 8.85
N THR A 503 1.34 -4.88 8.74
CA THR A 503 1.43 -5.73 7.55
C THR A 503 0.03 -6.08 7.04
N PRO A 504 -0.20 -6.06 5.71
CA PRO A 504 -1.49 -6.37 5.09
C PRO A 504 -1.80 -7.86 4.98
N TRP A 505 -0.80 -8.73 5.19
CA TRP A 505 -0.97 -10.18 5.09
C TRP A 505 -1.78 -10.70 6.28
N ALA A 506 -3.07 -10.95 6.07
CA ALA A 506 -3.99 -11.39 7.09
C ALA A 506 -4.02 -12.93 7.23
N LYS A 507 -4.91 -13.39 8.10
CA LYS A 507 -5.15 -14.82 8.38
C LYS A 507 -6.62 -15.16 8.20
N ARG A 508 -6.88 -16.39 7.79
CA ARG A 508 -8.19 -17.05 7.88
C ARG A 508 -8.60 -17.22 9.34
N ALA A 509 -9.87 -17.58 9.55
CA ALA A 509 -10.42 -17.86 10.88
C ALA A 509 -9.69 -19.00 11.63
N ASP A 510 -9.05 -19.93 10.91
CA ASP A 510 -8.25 -21.02 11.47
C ASP A 510 -6.78 -20.64 11.74
N GLY A 511 -6.41 -19.37 11.54
CA GLY A 511 -5.07 -18.84 11.76
C GLY A 511 -4.11 -19.00 10.57
N ARG A 512 -4.51 -19.64 9.47
CA ARG A 512 -3.66 -19.82 8.28
C ARG A 512 -3.61 -18.56 7.42
N GLY A 513 -2.45 -18.25 6.88
CA GLY A 513 -2.24 -17.12 5.98
C GLY A 513 -0.83 -17.17 5.39
N PRO A 514 -0.48 -16.20 4.52
CA PRO A 514 0.79 -16.23 3.83
C PRO A 514 1.95 -16.07 4.82
N ALA A 515 2.97 -16.92 4.66
CA ALA A 515 4.29 -16.61 5.21
C ALA A 515 4.96 -15.62 4.25
N TRP A 516 5.43 -14.48 4.73
CA TRP A 516 5.97 -13.42 3.89
C TRP A 516 7.37 -13.04 4.38
N SER A 517 8.30 -12.87 3.45
CA SER A 517 9.65 -12.38 3.74
C SER A 517 10.20 -11.57 2.58
N ASN A 518 10.96 -10.53 2.90
CA ASN A 518 11.76 -9.75 1.95
C ASN A 518 13.23 -9.95 2.31
N SER A 519 14.00 -10.52 1.39
CA SER A 519 15.46 -10.64 1.52
C SER A 519 16.11 -9.34 1.03
N LEU A 520 16.53 -9.28 -0.24
CA LEU A 520 17.12 -8.09 -0.85
C LEU A 520 16.36 -7.67 -2.12
N PHE A 521 16.94 -6.79 -2.92
CA PHE A 521 16.33 -6.34 -4.17
C PHE A 521 16.66 -7.31 -5.31
N GLU A 522 17.89 -7.80 -5.32
CA GLU A 522 18.55 -8.55 -6.38
C GLU A 522 18.30 -10.06 -6.32
N ASP A 523 18.02 -10.62 -5.14
CA ASP A 523 18.09 -12.07 -4.88
C ASP A 523 16.71 -12.76 -4.76
N ASN A 524 15.63 -12.07 -5.08
CA ASN A 524 14.29 -12.53 -4.73
C ASN A 524 13.88 -13.86 -5.40
N ALA A 525 14.33 -14.10 -6.64
CA ALA A 525 14.02 -15.35 -7.32
C ALA A 525 14.73 -16.52 -6.61
N GLU A 526 16.01 -16.34 -6.32
CA GLU A 526 16.89 -17.28 -5.64
C GLU A 526 16.43 -17.54 -4.21
N PHE A 527 15.93 -16.50 -3.54
CA PHE A 527 15.37 -16.59 -2.21
C PHE A 527 14.11 -17.46 -2.18
N GLY A 528 13.16 -17.22 -3.10
CA GLY A 528 11.99 -18.10 -3.25
C GLY A 528 12.34 -19.50 -3.75
N TYR A 529 13.37 -19.64 -4.58
CA TYR A 529 13.92 -20.94 -4.95
C TYR A 529 14.47 -21.70 -3.73
N GLY A 530 15.17 -21.03 -2.82
CA GLY A 530 15.58 -21.57 -1.53
C GLY A 530 14.39 -22.06 -0.69
N MET A 531 13.30 -21.27 -0.64
CA MET A 531 12.06 -21.71 0.01
C MET A 531 11.50 -22.98 -0.64
N ARG A 532 11.48 -23.07 -1.98
CA ARG A 532 11.02 -24.25 -2.73
C ARG A 532 11.88 -25.48 -2.42
N LEU A 533 13.21 -25.34 -2.39
CA LEU A 533 14.10 -26.45 -2.05
C LEU A 533 13.86 -26.95 -0.61
N ALA A 534 13.64 -26.04 0.33
CA ALA A 534 13.30 -26.42 1.70
C ALA A 534 11.95 -27.16 1.78
N VAL A 535 10.92 -26.67 1.09
CA VAL A 535 9.61 -27.35 1.02
C VAL A 535 9.75 -28.72 0.36
N ASP A 536 10.51 -28.85 -0.73
CA ASP A 536 10.79 -30.14 -1.39
C ASP A 536 11.37 -31.13 -0.39
N LYS A 537 12.46 -30.76 0.29
CA LYS A 537 13.15 -31.65 1.21
C LYS A 537 12.30 -32.03 2.42
N PHE A 538 11.57 -31.09 3.00
CA PHE A 538 10.68 -31.39 4.12
C PHE A 538 9.49 -32.26 3.71
N THR A 539 8.97 -32.07 2.49
CA THR A 539 7.89 -32.93 1.96
C THR A 539 8.41 -34.34 1.69
N GLU A 540 9.58 -34.48 1.08
CA GLU A 540 10.25 -35.76 0.85
C GLU A 540 10.44 -36.52 2.16
N SER A 541 11.09 -35.91 3.15
CA SER A 541 11.31 -36.52 4.46
C SER A 541 10.01 -36.85 5.19
N ALA A 542 8.97 -35.99 5.09
CA ALA A 542 7.67 -36.29 5.66
C ALA A 542 7.01 -37.52 5.00
N ARG A 543 7.14 -37.66 3.67
CA ARG A 543 6.58 -38.79 2.92
C ARG A 543 7.35 -40.10 3.18
N GLU A 544 8.68 -40.05 3.30
CA GLU A 544 9.51 -41.20 3.66
C GLU A 544 9.15 -41.74 5.05
N LEU A 545 9.07 -40.87 6.05
CA LEU A 545 8.67 -41.25 7.42
C LEU A 545 7.21 -41.72 7.47
N ALA A 546 6.32 -41.10 6.69
CA ALA A 546 4.94 -41.54 6.56
C ALA A 546 4.84 -42.94 5.92
N ALA A 547 5.66 -43.24 4.91
CA ALA A 547 5.69 -44.58 4.29
C ALA A 547 6.23 -45.63 5.27
N GLU A 548 7.31 -45.34 5.99
CA GLU A 548 7.85 -46.25 7.02
C GLU A 548 6.79 -46.60 8.08
N LEU A 549 6.09 -45.58 8.61
CA LEU A 549 5.03 -45.76 9.59
C LEU A 549 3.77 -46.42 9.00
N ALA A 550 3.52 -46.28 7.70
CA ALA A 550 2.42 -46.97 7.01
C ALA A 550 2.66 -48.47 6.88
N ASP A 551 3.93 -48.89 6.84
CA ASP A 551 4.32 -50.29 6.74
C ASP A 551 4.49 -50.94 8.12
N LYS A 552 5.14 -50.23 9.06
CA LYS A 552 5.58 -50.80 10.35
C LYS A 552 4.86 -50.25 11.58
N GLY A 553 4.10 -49.16 11.43
CA GLY A 553 3.41 -48.49 12.54
C GLY A 553 2.16 -49.23 13.04
N ALA A 554 1.53 -48.70 14.09
CA ALA A 554 0.28 -49.25 14.61
C ALA A 554 -0.82 -49.26 13.54
N LYS A 555 -1.66 -50.32 13.48
CA LYS A 555 -2.71 -50.48 12.45
C LYS A 555 -3.60 -49.25 12.25
N THR A 556 -3.95 -48.55 13.33
CA THR A 556 -4.78 -47.33 13.29
C THR A 556 -4.11 -46.17 12.57
N LEU A 557 -2.77 -46.13 12.53
CA LEU A 557 -1.98 -45.12 11.85
C LEU A 557 -1.73 -45.48 10.37
N GLN A 558 -1.63 -46.77 10.06
CA GLN A 558 -1.32 -47.26 8.71
C GLN A 558 -2.34 -46.82 7.67
N THR A 559 -3.64 -46.99 7.94
CA THR A 559 -4.71 -46.59 7.00
C THR A 559 -4.68 -45.08 6.73
N LEU A 560 -4.60 -44.27 7.80
CA LEU A 560 -4.55 -42.81 7.68
C LEU A 560 -3.34 -42.34 6.86
N LEU A 561 -2.17 -42.97 7.04
CA LEU A 561 -0.97 -42.63 6.30
C LEU A 561 -1.07 -43.02 4.82
N LYS A 562 -1.67 -44.17 4.49
CA LYS A 562 -1.92 -44.56 3.10
C LYS A 562 -2.85 -43.57 2.41
N ASP A 563 -3.92 -43.15 3.09
CA ASP A 563 -4.85 -42.13 2.57
C ASP A 563 -4.16 -40.77 2.36
N ILE A 564 -3.29 -40.37 3.29
CA ILE A 564 -2.49 -39.13 3.19
C ILE A 564 -1.52 -39.17 2.01
N LEU A 565 -0.87 -40.32 1.78
CA LEU A 565 0.11 -40.48 0.72
C LEU A 565 -0.54 -40.53 -0.67
N ALA A 566 -1.76 -41.06 -0.77
CA ALA A 566 -2.54 -41.16 -2.01
C ALA A 566 -3.46 -39.95 -2.28
N ALA A 567 -3.52 -38.98 -1.36
CA ALA A 567 -4.46 -37.87 -1.45
C ALA A 567 -4.20 -36.95 -2.66
N ASP A 568 -5.24 -36.72 -3.47
CA ASP A 568 -5.25 -35.65 -4.46
C ASP A 568 -5.39 -34.29 -3.78
N GLN A 569 -4.56 -33.35 -4.23
CA GLN A 569 -4.44 -31.97 -3.74
C GLN A 569 -4.45 -30.98 -4.91
N SER A 570 -5.04 -31.36 -6.04
CA SER A 570 -5.14 -30.57 -7.28
C SER A 570 -6.04 -29.34 -7.14
N ASP A 571 -7.00 -29.36 -6.20
CA ASP A 571 -7.94 -28.26 -5.94
C ASP A 571 -8.07 -27.92 -4.44
N GLN A 572 -8.85 -26.87 -4.13
CA GLN A 572 -9.05 -26.43 -2.74
C GLN A 572 -9.72 -27.50 -1.87
N THR A 573 -10.63 -28.30 -2.43
CA THR A 573 -11.32 -29.37 -1.70
C THR A 573 -10.33 -30.46 -1.28
N GLY A 574 -9.45 -30.89 -2.18
CA GLY A 574 -8.37 -31.83 -1.89
C GLY A 574 -7.42 -31.31 -0.80
N ILE A 575 -7.09 -30.02 -0.84
CA ILE A 575 -6.27 -29.36 0.19
C ILE A 575 -6.94 -29.36 1.57
N GLU A 576 -8.23 -29.01 1.67
CA GLU A 576 -8.94 -29.03 2.95
C GLU A 576 -9.09 -30.46 3.49
N ASN A 577 -9.43 -31.43 2.64
CA ASN A 577 -9.48 -32.84 3.02
C ASN A 577 -8.12 -33.33 3.54
N GLN A 578 -7.01 -32.93 2.90
CA GLN A 578 -5.67 -33.29 3.36
C GLN A 578 -5.33 -32.65 4.71
N ARG A 579 -5.80 -31.43 4.97
CA ARG A 579 -5.59 -30.77 6.28
C ARG A 579 -6.29 -31.53 7.40
N GLU A 580 -7.52 -31.99 7.18
CA GLU A 580 -8.23 -32.81 8.17
C GLU A 580 -7.45 -34.08 8.50
N ARG A 581 -6.94 -34.77 7.47
CA ARG A 581 -6.08 -35.95 7.65
C ARG A 581 -4.80 -35.62 8.42
N VAL A 582 -4.14 -34.50 8.11
CA VAL A 582 -2.91 -34.06 8.80
C VAL A 582 -3.17 -33.66 10.26
N VAL A 583 -4.33 -33.06 10.57
CA VAL A 583 -4.74 -32.80 11.97
C VAL A 583 -4.92 -34.10 12.74
N ALA A 584 -5.62 -35.08 12.15
CA ALA A 584 -5.76 -36.41 12.73
C ALA A 584 -4.40 -37.10 12.91
N LEU A 585 -3.52 -36.99 11.91
CA LEU A 585 -2.16 -37.54 11.94
C LEU A 585 -1.37 -36.95 13.10
N LYS A 586 -1.30 -35.62 13.23
CA LYS A 586 -0.58 -34.95 14.32
C LYS A 586 -1.05 -35.39 15.70
N LYS A 587 -2.36 -35.62 15.87
CA LYS A 587 -2.91 -36.17 17.13
C LYS A 587 -2.41 -37.59 17.38
N ALA A 588 -2.40 -38.44 16.35
CA ALA A 588 -1.91 -39.82 16.46
C ALA A 588 -0.39 -39.90 16.70
N LEU A 589 0.41 -39.06 16.02
CA LEU A 589 1.86 -39.01 16.19
C LEU A 589 2.28 -38.63 17.61
N LYS A 590 1.58 -37.67 18.25
CA LYS A 590 1.82 -37.27 19.65
C LYS A 590 1.58 -38.40 20.66
N ALA A 591 0.70 -39.35 20.33
CA ALA A 591 0.42 -40.51 21.18
C ALA A 591 1.37 -41.69 20.91
N SER A 592 2.15 -41.64 19.82
CA SER A 592 3.09 -42.70 19.45
C SER A 592 4.40 -42.57 20.20
N LYS A 593 4.99 -43.72 20.57
CA LYS A 593 6.37 -43.79 21.12
C LYS A 593 7.41 -44.10 20.05
N ASP A 594 6.99 -44.24 18.79
CA ASP A 594 7.86 -44.53 17.66
C ASP A 594 8.77 -43.34 17.34
N LYS A 595 10.05 -43.61 17.07
CA LYS A 595 11.04 -42.58 16.73
C LYS A 595 10.70 -41.87 15.41
N ALA A 596 10.25 -42.60 14.40
CA ALA A 596 9.81 -42.03 13.13
C ALA A 596 8.57 -41.14 13.33
N ALA A 597 7.69 -41.49 14.29
CA ALA A 597 6.54 -40.64 14.60
C ALA A 597 6.94 -39.31 15.24
N ALA A 598 7.93 -39.32 16.15
CA ALA A 598 8.49 -38.10 16.73
C ALA A 598 9.17 -37.20 15.68
N GLN A 599 9.85 -37.80 14.69
CA GLN A 599 10.49 -37.08 13.58
C GLN A 599 9.48 -36.53 12.56
N LEU A 600 8.39 -37.26 12.30
CA LEU A 600 7.34 -36.83 11.36
C LEU A 600 6.50 -35.67 11.92
N LEU A 601 6.29 -35.61 13.23
CA LEU A 601 5.43 -34.60 13.86
C LEU A 601 5.73 -33.14 13.45
N PRO A 602 6.98 -32.64 13.50
CA PRO A 602 7.31 -31.28 13.05
C PRO A 602 7.20 -31.10 11.52
N LEU A 603 7.26 -32.18 10.74
CA LEU A 603 7.20 -32.14 9.28
C LEU A 603 5.79 -32.37 8.71
N ALA A 604 4.84 -32.82 9.53
CA ALA A 604 3.52 -33.27 9.06
C ALA A 604 2.74 -32.18 8.29
N ASP A 605 2.98 -30.90 8.55
CA ASP A 605 2.34 -29.82 7.78
C ASP A 605 2.80 -29.76 6.31
N TYR A 606 3.98 -30.30 5.98
CA TYR A 606 4.49 -30.37 4.61
C TYR A 606 3.83 -31.47 3.77
N LEU A 607 3.00 -32.33 4.39
CA LEU A 607 2.13 -33.26 3.65
C LEU A 607 0.94 -32.54 2.98
N VAL A 608 0.69 -31.27 3.35
CA VAL A 608 -0.22 -30.37 2.63
C VAL A 608 0.61 -29.51 1.67
N LYS A 609 0.29 -29.55 0.37
CA LYS A 609 1.00 -28.81 -0.70
C LYS A 609 1.17 -27.33 -0.33
N LYS A 610 2.38 -26.79 -0.48
CA LYS A 610 2.69 -25.36 -0.31
C LYS A 610 2.79 -24.68 -1.68
N SER A 611 2.43 -23.40 -1.74
CA SER A 611 2.52 -22.59 -2.95
C SER A 611 3.61 -21.54 -2.77
N VAL A 612 4.73 -21.65 -3.50
CA VAL A 612 5.86 -20.72 -3.39
C VAL A 612 5.71 -19.64 -4.46
N TRP A 613 5.73 -18.37 -4.03
CA TRP A 613 5.59 -17.20 -4.88
C TRP A 613 6.74 -16.22 -4.70
N CYS A 614 7.35 -15.82 -5.81
CA CYS A 614 8.33 -14.75 -5.89
C CYS A 614 7.66 -13.50 -6.46
N VAL A 615 7.43 -12.50 -5.62
CA VAL A 615 6.72 -11.26 -5.97
C VAL A 615 7.70 -10.11 -6.11
N GLY A 616 7.61 -9.33 -7.19
CA GLY A 616 8.41 -8.11 -7.33
C GLY A 616 7.96 -7.21 -8.47
N GLY A 617 8.52 -6.00 -8.52
CA GLY A 617 8.25 -5.05 -9.58
C GLY A 617 9.13 -5.27 -10.83
N ASP A 618 8.91 -4.46 -11.86
CA ASP A 618 9.69 -4.56 -13.10
C ASP A 618 11.19 -4.29 -12.90
N GLY A 619 11.58 -3.40 -11.99
CA GLY A 619 12.99 -3.15 -11.73
C GLY A 619 13.77 -4.35 -11.19
N TRP A 620 13.11 -5.22 -10.43
CA TRP A 620 13.71 -6.48 -10.02
C TRP A 620 13.81 -7.43 -11.23
N ALA A 621 12.67 -7.75 -11.85
CA ALA A 621 12.57 -8.82 -12.83
C ALA A 621 13.28 -8.53 -14.16
N TYR A 622 13.32 -7.27 -14.58
CA TYR A 622 13.91 -6.89 -15.86
C TYR A 622 15.37 -6.50 -15.72
N ASP A 623 15.79 -5.97 -14.57
CA ASP A 623 17.12 -5.42 -14.34
C ASP A 623 17.94 -6.22 -13.34
N ILE A 624 17.91 -5.84 -12.06
CA ILE A 624 18.92 -6.24 -11.09
C ILE A 624 18.83 -7.72 -10.72
N GLY A 625 17.61 -8.28 -10.63
CA GLY A 625 17.36 -9.68 -10.33
C GLY A 625 17.07 -10.54 -11.54
N TYR A 626 17.25 -10.02 -12.76
CA TYR A 626 16.94 -10.79 -13.98
C TYR A 626 17.81 -12.05 -14.11
N GLY A 627 19.10 -11.98 -13.77
CA GLY A 627 19.98 -13.15 -13.85
C GLY A 627 19.52 -14.28 -12.92
N GLY A 628 19.13 -13.93 -11.69
CA GLY A 628 18.53 -14.86 -10.74
C GLY A 628 17.19 -15.42 -11.21
N LEU A 629 16.30 -14.54 -11.70
CA LEU A 629 15.00 -14.93 -12.24
C LEU A 629 15.13 -15.92 -13.40
N ASP A 630 16.02 -15.63 -14.36
CA ASP A 630 16.30 -16.50 -15.51
C ASP A 630 16.83 -17.87 -15.05
N HIS A 631 17.76 -17.89 -14.09
CA HIS A 631 18.31 -19.14 -13.54
C HIS A 631 17.23 -19.98 -12.82
N VAL A 632 16.35 -19.35 -12.05
CA VAL A 632 15.27 -20.05 -11.34
C VAL A 632 14.23 -20.60 -12.31
N ILE A 633 13.91 -19.87 -13.38
CA ILE A 633 13.09 -20.39 -14.49
C ILE A 633 13.77 -21.62 -15.11
N ALA A 634 15.06 -21.51 -15.45
CA ALA A 634 15.82 -22.60 -16.07
C ALA A 634 15.92 -23.86 -15.19
N SER A 635 15.79 -23.72 -13.86
CA SER A 635 15.84 -24.86 -12.93
C SER A 635 14.70 -25.88 -13.10
N GLY A 636 13.59 -25.48 -13.72
CA GLY A 636 12.40 -26.32 -13.88
C GLY A 636 11.63 -26.58 -12.57
N LYS A 637 12.00 -25.96 -11.44
CA LYS A 637 11.29 -26.14 -10.17
C LYS A 637 9.95 -25.40 -10.14
N ASN A 638 8.99 -25.98 -9.41
CA ASN A 638 7.66 -25.42 -9.23
C ASN A 638 7.69 -24.16 -8.33
N VAL A 639 7.86 -23.00 -8.97
CA VAL A 639 7.91 -21.66 -8.35
C VAL A 639 7.09 -20.70 -9.22
N ASN A 640 6.25 -19.89 -8.57
CA ASN A 640 5.42 -18.89 -9.24
C ASN A 640 6.06 -17.50 -9.14
N LEU A 641 6.47 -16.92 -10.26
CA LEU A 641 7.06 -15.58 -10.36
C LEU A 641 5.97 -14.59 -10.77
N LEU A 642 5.62 -13.65 -9.89
CA LEU A 642 4.66 -12.58 -10.15
C LEU A 642 5.39 -11.24 -10.28
N VAL A 643 5.41 -10.72 -11.51
CA VAL A 643 6.01 -9.43 -11.85
C VAL A 643 4.93 -8.38 -12.01
N LEU A 644 4.90 -7.41 -11.11
CA LEU A 644 3.99 -6.26 -11.15
C LEU A 644 4.67 -5.15 -11.96
N ASP A 645 4.39 -5.12 -13.25
CA ASP A 645 5.11 -4.27 -14.20
C ASP A 645 4.51 -2.87 -14.24
N THR A 646 5.18 -1.95 -13.56
CA THR A 646 4.86 -0.51 -13.56
C THR A 646 5.68 0.25 -14.59
N GLU A 647 6.58 -0.43 -15.30
CA GLU A 647 7.45 0.09 -16.33
C GLU A 647 8.41 1.21 -15.88
N VAL A 648 8.60 1.38 -14.57
CA VAL A 648 9.53 2.31 -13.93
C VAL A 648 9.85 1.81 -12.52
N TYR A 649 10.93 2.32 -11.92
CA TYR A 649 11.21 2.05 -10.50
C TYR A 649 10.30 2.94 -9.65
N SER A 650 9.07 2.48 -9.47
CA SER A 650 8.00 3.26 -8.85
C SER A 650 8.31 3.65 -7.41
N ASN A 651 9.08 2.86 -6.65
CA ASN A 651 9.40 3.14 -5.26
C ASN A 651 10.37 4.30 -5.07
N THR A 652 11.43 4.33 -5.87
CA THR A 652 12.57 5.25 -5.71
C THR A 652 12.38 6.58 -6.44
N GLY A 653 11.18 6.85 -6.97
CA GLY A 653 10.84 8.12 -7.61
C GLY A 653 10.63 8.07 -9.13
N GLY A 654 10.50 6.88 -9.71
CA GLY A 654 10.19 6.72 -11.14
C GLY A 654 11.40 6.79 -12.05
N GLN A 655 12.47 6.05 -11.72
CA GLN A 655 13.60 5.83 -12.61
C GLN A 655 13.23 4.92 -13.78
N ALA A 656 13.89 5.11 -14.92
CA ALA A 656 13.76 4.22 -16.06
C ALA A 656 14.29 2.81 -15.73
N SER A 657 13.56 1.80 -16.18
CA SER A 657 13.93 0.39 -16.15
C SER A 657 14.09 -0.15 -17.57
N LYS A 658 14.59 -1.39 -17.74
CA LYS A 658 14.49 -2.07 -19.05
C LYS A 658 13.04 -2.37 -19.45
N ALA A 659 12.08 -2.29 -18.53
CA ALA A 659 10.65 -2.39 -18.81
C ALA A 659 10.02 -1.06 -19.26
N THR A 660 10.70 0.08 -19.10
CA THR A 660 10.21 1.38 -19.58
C THR A 660 10.06 1.37 -21.11
N PRO A 661 8.92 1.81 -21.67
CA PRO A 661 8.70 1.87 -23.12
C PRO A 661 9.45 2.98 -23.84
N THR A 662 9.59 2.82 -25.15
CA THR A 662 10.10 3.88 -26.04
C THR A 662 9.25 5.14 -25.92
N GLY A 663 9.89 6.30 -25.80
CA GLY A 663 9.23 7.61 -25.72
C GLY A 663 8.77 8.02 -24.32
N ALA A 664 8.67 7.10 -23.36
CA ALA A 664 8.30 7.44 -21.99
C ALA A 664 9.45 8.18 -21.29
N VAL A 665 9.09 9.25 -20.57
CA VAL A 665 9.99 10.04 -19.74
C VAL A 665 9.99 9.52 -18.31
N ALA A 666 11.20 9.31 -17.80
CA ALA A 666 11.47 8.87 -16.44
C ALA A 666 12.81 9.48 -15.98
N GLN A 667 13.17 9.35 -14.69
CA GLN A 667 14.53 9.70 -14.27
C GLN A 667 15.53 8.81 -15.02
N PHE A 668 16.67 9.38 -15.43
CA PHE A 668 17.64 8.78 -16.36
C PHE A 668 17.15 8.54 -17.80
N ALA A 669 15.93 8.98 -18.14
CA ALA A 669 15.37 8.98 -19.49
C ALA A 669 14.59 10.30 -19.76
N ALA A 670 15.18 11.44 -19.40
CA ALA A 670 14.52 12.74 -19.45
C ALA A 670 14.09 13.16 -20.88
N GLY A 671 14.86 12.74 -21.90
CA GLY A 671 14.54 12.96 -23.32
C GLY A 671 13.59 11.93 -23.93
N GLY A 672 12.96 11.08 -23.10
CA GLY A 672 12.24 9.89 -23.54
C GLY A 672 13.20 8.72 -23.76
N LYS A 673 12.82 7.52 -23.31
CA LYS A 673 13.65 6.33 -23.53
C LYS A 673 13.71 5.99 -25.03
N ALA A 674 14.91 5.83 -25.56
CA ALA A 674 15.11 5.56 -26.99
C ALA A 674 14.88 4.10 -27.38
N MET A 675 15.24 3.17 -26.49
CA MET A 675 15.15 1.73 -26.72
C MET A 675 13.76 1.19 -26.38
N ALA A 676 13.36 0.13 -27.09
CA ALA A 676 12.13 -0.61 -26.80
C ALA A 676 12.13 -1.24 -25.40
N LYS A 677 10.93 -1.60 -24.94
CA LYS A 677 10.73 -2.43 -23.74
C LYS A 677 11.37 -3.80 -23.95
N LYS A 678 12.15 -4.28 -22.99
CA LYS A 678 12.64 -5.67 -22.97
C LYS A 678 11.45 -6.62 -22.90
N ASP A 679 11.40 -7.65 -23.74
CA ASP A 679 10.28 -8.59 -23.74
C ASP A 679 10.56 -9.82 -22.87
N LEU A 680 10.31 -9.68 -21.56
CA LEU A 680 10.58 -10.74 -20.57
C LEU A 680 9.75 -12.00 -20.83
N GLY A 681 8.47 -11.85 -21.19
CA GLY A 681 7.61 -13.00 -21.44
C GLY A 681 8.06 -13.83 -22.63
N MET A 682 8.48 -13.17 -23.73
CA MET A 682 9.08 -13.85 -24.88
C MET A 682 10.38 -14.58 -24.51
N MET A 683 11.25 -13.96 -23.73
CA MET A 683 12.50 -14.59 -23.27
C MET A 683 12.23 -15.84 -22.43
N ALA A 684 11.27 -15.79 -21.51
CA ALA A 684 10.88 -16.94 -20.70
C ALA A 684 10.24 -18.07 -21.54
N MET A 685 9.41 -17.72 -22.53
CA MET A 685 8.80 -18.71 -23.43
C MET A 685 9.83 -19.49 -24.27
N ALA A 686 11.02 -18.93 -24.49
CA ALA A 686 12.08 -19.60 -25.27
C ALA A 686 12.58 -20.90 -24.62
N TYR A 687 12.42 -21.08 -23.30
CA TYR A 687 12.72 -22.35 -22.62
C TYR A 687 11.77 -23.49 -23.01
N GLY A 688 10.53 -23.18 -23.38
CA GLY A 688 9.51 -24.14 -23.79
C GLY A 688 8.80 -24.91 -22.66
N ASN A 689 9.39 -24.97 -21.46
CA ASN A 689 8.87 -25.68 -20.28
C ASN A 689 8.51 -24.73 -19.11
N VAL A 690 8.07 -23.52 -19.44
CA VAL A 690 7.74 -22.48 -18.47
C VAL A 690 6.34 -21.99 -18.77
N TYR A 691 5.45 -21.96 -17.78
CA TYR A 691 4.15 -21.29 -17.96
C TYR A 691 4.38 -19.78 -17.98
N VAL A 692 3.87 -19.07 -19.00
CA VAL A 692 4.03 -17.61 -19.09
C VAL A 692 2.69 -16.95 -19.37
N ALA A 693 2.28 -15.97 -18.56
CA ALA A 693 1.08 -15.19 -18.82
C ALA A 693 1.35 -13.69 -18.76
N ASN A 694 0.84 -12.95 -19.74
CA ASN A 694 0.82 -11.49 -19.73
C ASN A 694 -0.63 -11.03 -19.47
N VAL A 695 -0.85 -10.37 -18.34
CA VAL A 695 -2.19 -10.11 -17.78
C VAL A 695 -2.43 -8.63 -17.52
N SER A 696 -3.70 -8.23 -17.41
CA SER A 696 -4.10 -6.85 -17.12
C SER A 696 -5.48 -6.76 -16.46
N LEU A 697 -5.70 -5.76 -15.60
CA LEU A 697 -7.02 -5.42 -15.06
C LEU A 697 -8.06 -5.05 -16.13
N ALA A 698 -7.64 -4.84 -17.39
CA ALA A 698 -8.53 -4.72 -18.53
C ALA A 698 -9.43 -5.96 -18.74
N ASN A 699 -8.96 -7.14 -18.34
CA ASN A 699 -9.72 -8.39 -18.40
C ASN A 699 -9.55 -9.20 -17.09
N PRO A 700 -10.33 -8.88 -16.04
CA PRO A 700 -10.25 -9.57 -14.75
C PRO A 700 -10.45 -11.08 -14.83
N GLY A 701 -11.29 -11.55 -15.76
CA GLY A 701 -11.50 -13.00 -15.95
C GLY A 701 -10.24 -13.71 -16.45
N GLN A 702 -9.51 -13.09 -17.38
CA GLN A 702 -8.23 -13.61 -17.88
C GLN A 702 -7.16 -13.62 -16.79
N VAL A 703 -7.14 -12.61 -15.91
CA VAL A 703 -6.24 -12.57 -14.74
C VAL A 703 -6.49 -13.77 -13.83
N VAL A 704 -7.76 -14.03 -13.45
CA VAL A 704 -8.10 -15.17 -12.59
C VAL A 704 -7.68 -16.49 -13.23
N LYS A 705 -7.98 -16.68 -14.52
CA LYS A 705 -7.61 -17.89 -15.25
C LYS A 705 -6.08 -18.11 -15.28
N ALA A 706 -5.31 -17.07 -15.54
CA ALA A 706 -3.85 -17.15 -15.57
C ALA A 706 -3.24 -17.53 -14.20
N PHE A 707 -3.79 -17.00 -13.11
CA PHE A 707 -3.33 -17.35 -11.76
C PHE A 707 -3.61 -18.81 -11.40
N ILE A 708 -4.80 -19.33 -11.76
CA ILE A 708 -5.15 -20.73 -11.54
C ILE A 708 -4.25 -21.66 -12.36
N GLU A 709 -4.07 -21.37 -13.65
CA GLU A 709 -3.22 -22.19 -14.53
C GLU A 709 -1.74 -22.17 -14.12
N ALA A 710 -1.21 -21.01 -13.76
CA ALA A 710 0.17 -20.86 -13.30
C ALA A 710 0.45 -21.68 -12.05
N GLU A 711 -0.45 -21.66 -11.07
CA GLU A 711 -0.25 -22.40 -9.80
C GLU A 711 -0.46 -23.90 -9.96
N ALA A 712 -1.34 -24.30 -10.88
CA ALA A 712 -1.58 -25.70 -11.23
C ALA A 712 -0.43 -26.31 -12.03
N TYR A 713 0.33 -25.51 -12.79
CA TYR A 713 1.47 -25.98 -13.56
C TYR A 713 2.56 -26.56 -12.65
N ASP A 714 3.02 -27.78 -12.94
CA ASP A 714 4.08 -28.42 -12.17
C ASP A 714 5.47 -28.06 -12.71
N GLY A 715 5.82 -26.79 -12.56
CA GLY A 715 7.06 -26.22 -13.08
C GLY A 715 7.12 -24.71 -12.83
N PRO A 716 8.11 -24.02 -13.41
CA PRO A 716 8.25 -22.59 -13.25
C PRO A 716 7.11 -21.87 -13.97
N SER A 717 6.53 -20.88 -13.29
CA SER A 717 5.45 -20.05 -13.83
C SER A 717 5.83 -18.58 -13.74
N LEU A 718 5.61 -17.81 -14.79
CA LEU A 718 5.83 -16.36 -14.85
C LEU A 718 4.54 -15.65 -15.22
N ILE A 719 4.07 -14.77 -14.34
CA ILE A 719 2.96 -13.85 -14.60
C ILE A 719 3.52 -12.43 -14.65
N VAL A 720 3.37 -11.77 -15.80
CA VAL A 720 3.68 -10.34 -15.96
C VAL A 720 2.37 -9.56 -15.99
N ALA A 721 2.16 -8.73 -14.99
CA ALA A 721 0.90 -8.03 -14.76
C ALA A 721 1.06 -6.52 -14.96
N TYR A 722 0.38 -5.95 -15.96
CA TYR A 722 0.38 -4.49 -16.16
C TYR A 722 -0.20 -3.80 -14.92
N SER A 723 0.60 -2.93 -14.31
CA SER A 723 0.29 -2.28 -13.05
C SER A 723 0.37 -0.77 -13.20
N HIS A 724 -0.77 -0.13 -13.47
CA HIS A 724 -0.83 1.33 -13.59
C HIS A 724 -0.36 2.02 -12.31
N CYS A 725 0.34 3.15 -12.46
CA CYS A 725 1.04 3.81 -11.35
C CYS A 725 0.89 5.33 -11.41
N ILE A 726 0.98 5.99 -10.24
CA ILE A 726 1.05 7.47 -10.15
C ILE A 726 2.21 8.04 -10.97
N ALA A 727 3.29 7.26 -11.17
CA ALA A 727 4.44 7.65 -11.98
C ALA A 727 4.12 7.79 -13.48
N HIS A 728 3.01 7.20 -13.95
CA HIS A 728 2.50 7.40 -15.31
C HIS A 728 1.86 8.79 -15.47
N GLY A 729 1.50 9.43 -14.35
CA GLY A 729 0.86 10.74 -14.31
C GLY A 729 -0.55 10.69 -14.90
N ILE A 730 -1.35 9.77 -14.37
CA ILE A 730 -2.74 9.51 -14.76
C ILE A 730 -3.68 9.80 -13.58
N ASP A 731 -4.98 9.94 -13.86
CA ASP A 731 -6.01 9.88 -12.82
C ASP A 731 -6.18 8.43 -12.36
N MET A 732 -5.73 8.14 -11.12
CA MET A 732 -5.75 6.78 -10.56
C MET A 732 -7.17 6.21 -10.42
N THR A 733 -8.21 7.05 -10.35
CA THR A 733 -9.62 6.62 -10.39
C THR A 733 -9.94 5.88 -11.68
N LYS A 734 -9.31 6.29 -12.78
CA LYS A 734 -9.49 5.79 -14.14
C LYS A 734 -8.39 4.82 -14.59
N GLY A 735 -7.55 4.36 -13.66
CA GLY A 735 -6.39 3.51 -14.01
C GLY A 735 -6.75 2.27 -14.85
N VAL A 736 -7.90 1.65 -14.59
CA VAL A 736 -8.39 0.49 -15.37
C VAL A 736 -8.72 0.86 -16.82
N ASP A 737 -9.09 2.09 -17.13
CA ASP A 737 -9.30 2.50 -18.52
C ASP A 737 -7.97 2.67 -19.26
N GLU A 738 -6.91 3.12 -18.60
CA GLU A 738 -5.56 3.12 -19.19
C GLU A 738 -5.06 1.69 -19.44
N ASN A 739 -5.40 0.74 -18.56
CA ASN A 739 -5.18 -0.69 -18.82
C ASN A 739 -5.90 -1.14 -20.10
N LYS A 740 -7.19 -0.79 -20.26
CA LYS A 740 -7.97 -1.15 -21.46
C LYS A 740 -7.37 -0.54 -22.72
N LYS A 741 -6.96 0.73 -22.68
CA LYS A 741 -6.31 1.41 -23.81
C LYS A 741 -5.01 0.72 -24.20
N ALA A 742 -4.16 0.38 -23.23
CA ALA A 742 -2.92 -0.36 -23.46
C ALA A 742 -3.15 -1.71 -24.15
N VAL A 743 -4.22 -2.43 -23.79
CA VAL A 743 -4.61 -3.68 -24.46
C VAL A 743 -5.19 -3.41 -25.84
N SER A 744 -6.12 -2.45 -25.97
CA SER A 744 -6.83 -2.12 -27.21
C SER A 744 -5.92 -1.56 -28.31
N CYS A 745 -4.77 -0.96 -27.98
CA CYS A 745 -3.78 -0.52 -28.95
C CYS A 745 -2.70 -1.58 -29.28
N GLY A 746 -2.77 -2.76 -28.67
CA GLY A 746 -1.80 -3.84 -28.86
C GLY A 746 -0.48 -3.67 -28.11
N TYR A 747 -0.31 -2.60 -27.34
CA TYR A 747 0.88 -2.35 -26.52
C TYR A 747 1.10 -3.44 -25.48
N TRP A 748 0.01 -3.82 -24.82
CA TRP A 748 -0.02 -4.87 -23.81
C TRP A 748 -0.90 -6.05 -24.26
N PRO A 749 -0.40 -6.93 -25.16
CA PRO A 749 -1.17 -8.09 -25.59
C PRO A 749 -1.43 -9.03 -24.41
N LEU A 750 -2.65 -9.52 -24.28
CA LEU A 750 -2.98 -10.52 -23.26
C LEU A 750 -2.76 -11.91 -23.84
N TYR A 751 -1.96 -12.73 -23.18
CA TYR A 751 -1.69 -14.09 -23.63
C TYR A 751 -1.37 -15.02 -22.46
N ARG A 752 -1.47 -16.33 -22.73
CA ARG A 752 -1.02 -17.42 -21.86
C ARG A 752 -0.29 -18.45 -22.70
N TYR A 753 0.93 -18.78 -22.32
CA TYR A 753 1.73 -19.87 -22.84
C TYR A 753 1.68 -21.01 -21.82
N ASN A 754 1.03 -22.11 -22.17
CA ASN A 754 0.91 -23.28 -21.32
C ASN A 754 1.65 -24.47 -21.95
N PRO A 755 2.82 -24.86 -21.43
CA PRO A 755 3.60 -25.98 -21.95
C PRO A 755 2.84 -27.31 -22.01
N ALA A 756 1.86 -27.52 -21.13
CA ALA A 756 1.08 -28.76 -21.11
C ALA A 756 0.27 -28.97 -22.40
N LEU A 757 -0.14 -27.89 -23.08
CA LEU A 757 -0.86 -27.99 -24.35
C LEU A 757 0.02 -28.53 -25.48
N ALA A 758 1.33 -28.25 -25.44
CA ALA A 758 2.26 -28.79 -26.43
C ALA A 758 2.34 -30.33 -26.35
N LEU A 759 2.22 -30.90 -25.15
CA LEU A 759 2.16 -32.35 -24.92
C LEU A 759 0.87 -32.98 -25.50
N GLU A 760 -0.18 -32.18 -25.63
CA GLU A 760 -1.44 -32.59 -26.28
C GLU A 760 -1.43 -32.37 -27.81
N GLY A 761 -0.33 -31.88 -28.39
CA GLY A 761 -0.27 -31.48 -29.80
C GLY A 761 -1.05 -30.20 -30.10
N LYS A 762 -1.28 -29.33 -29.11
CA LYS A 762 -1.92 -28.02 -29.27
C LYS A 762 -0.87 -26.92 -29.15
N ASN A 763 -1.15 -25.76 -29.75
CA ASN A 763 -0.26 -24.61 -29.58
C ASN A 763 -0.27 -24.14 -28.11
N PRO A 764 0.90 -24.09 -27.43
CA PRO A 764 0.98 -23.63 -26.05
C PRO A 764 0.59 -22.16 -25.90
N LEU A 765 0.84 -21.32 -26.91
CA LEU A 765 0.52 -19.89 -26.87
C LEU A 765 -0.94 -19.63 -27.28
N GLN A 766 -1.70 -19.09 -26.33
CA GLN A 766 -3.05 -18.61 -26.53
C GLN A 766 -3.03 -17.08 -26.43
N LEU A 767 -3.36 -16.39 -27.53
CA LEU A 767 -3.53 -14.94 -27.53
C LEU A 767 -4.97 -14.60 -27.09
N ASP A 768 -5.12 -14.05 -25.89
CA ASP A 768 -6.41 -13.72 -25.27
C ASP A 768 -6.91 -12.30 -25.64
N SER A 769 -6.02 -11.41 -26.09
CA SER A 769 -6.40 -10.09 -26.61
C SER A 769 -6.77 -10.12 -28.09
N LYS A 770 -7.76 -9.32 -28.48
CA LYS A 770 -8.15 -9.12 -29.89
C LYS A 770 -7.12 -8.26 -30.63
N SER A 771 -7.19 -8.25 -31.96
CA SER A 771 -6.41 -7.33 -32.80
C SER A 771 -6.59 -5.86 -32.35
N PRO A 772 -5.56 -5.00 -32.48
CA PRO A 772 -5.63 -3.61 -32.06
C PRO A 772 -6.75 -2.85 -32.77
N THR A 773 -7.48 -2.03 -32.02
CA THR A 773 -8.58 -1.18 -32.52
C THR A 773 -8.31 0.32 -32.37
N THR A 774 -7.20 0.68 -31.71
CA THR A 774 -6.79 2.06 -31.44
C THR A 774 -5.28 2.20 -31.66
N SER A 775 -4.75 3.42 -31.78
CA SER A 775 -3.32 3.62 -31.97
C SER A 775 -2.56 3.61 -30.64
N PHE A 776 -1.26 3.30 -30.69
CA PHE A 776 -0.37 3.44 -29.52
C PHE A 776 -0.29 4.91 -29.05
N GLU A 777 -0.35 5.85 -29.99
CA GLU A 777 -0.30 7.29 -29.72
C GLU A 777 -1.48 7.77 -28.86
N ASP A 778 -2.70 7.29 -29.15
CA ASP A 778 -3.91 7.61 -28.37
C ASP A 778 -3.78 7.16 -26.90
N TYR A 779 -3.17 5.99 -26.68
CA TYR A 779 -2.86 5.49 -25.35
C TYR A 779 -1.76 6.32 -24.68
N ALA A 780 -0.61 6.50 -25.36
CA ALA A 780 0.55 7.16 -24.80
C ALA A 780 0.26 8.62 -24.41
N TYR A 781 -0.46 9.37 -25.26
CA TYR A 781 -0.93 10.72 -24.95
C TYR A 781 -2.19 10.74 -24.07
N GLY A 782 -2.57 9.62 -23.46
CA GLY A 782 -3.36 9.60 -22.23
C GLY A 782 -2.53 10.02 -21.01
N GLU A 783 -1.23 9.69 -21.01
CA GLU A 783 -0.38 9.70 -19.81
C GLU A 783 0.63 10.86 -19.80
N ASN A 784 0.87 11.45 -18.62
CA ASN A 784 1.79 12.59 -18.52
C ASN A 784 3.24 12.21 -18.84
N ARG A 785 3.64 10.95 -18.61
CA ARG A 785 5.00 10.46 -18.90
C ARG A 785 5.38 10.54 -20.40
N TYR A 786 4.42 10.70 -21.31
CA TYR A 786 4.68 11.00 -22.73
C TYR A 786 4.41 12.46 -23.08
N LYS A 787 3.31 13.05 -22.55
CA LYS A 787 2.94 14.45 -22.80
C LYS A 787 4.03 15.44 -22.43
N VAL A 788 4.79 15.16 -21.38
CA VAL A 788 5.86 16.07 -20.94
C VAL A 788 6.93 16.22 -22.03
N LEU A 789 7.27 15.13 -22.73
CA LEU A 789 8.23 15.17 -23.83
C LEU A 789 7.67 15.91 -25.03
N GLN A 790 6.42 15.65 -25.39
CA GLN A 790 5.72 16.35 -26.47
C GLN A 790 5.74 17.87 -26.27
N LYS A 791 5.64 18.33 -25.03
CA LYS A 791 5.71 19.76 -24.68
C LYS A 791 7.13 20.31 -24.67
N SER A 792 8.11 19.55 -24.16
CA SER A 792 9.48 20.05 -24.00
C SER A 792 10.35 19.90 -25.25
N ASN A 793 10.09 18.88 -26.07
CA ASN A 793 10.80 18.57 -27.31
C ASN A 793 9.84 17.88 -28.30
N PRO A 794 8.99 18.65 -29.01
CA PRO A 794 7.97 18.09 -29.91
C PRO A 794 8.55 17.21 -31.03
N GLU A 795 9.67 17.62 -31.63
CA GLU A 795 10.32 16.88 -32.72
C GLU A 795 10.85 15.53 -32.24
N GLY A 796 11.56 15.51 -31.11
CA GLY A 796 12.05 14.28 -30.49
C GLY A 796 10.90 13.35 -30.08
N ALA A 797 9.81 13.92 -29.53
CA ALA A 797 8.61 13.17 -29.18
C ALA A 797 7.98 12.48 -30.42
N ALA A 798 7.84 13.20 -31.53
CA ALA A 798 7.27 12.66 -32.76
C ALA A 798 8.11 11.49 -33.33
N VAL A 799 9.45 11.63 -33.32
CA VAL A 799 10.36 10.56 -33.75
C VAL A 799 10.22 9.32 -32.86
N LEU A 800 10.22 9.48 -31.54
CA LEU A 800 10.09 8.36 -30.61
C LEU A 800 8.69 7.73 -30.66
N MET A 801 7.64 8.53 -30.85
CA MET A 801 6.27 8.03 -30.99
C MET A 801 6.12 7.16 -32.23
N LYS A 802 6.66 7.60 -33.38
CA LYS A 802 6.68 6.79 -34.61
C LYS A 802 7.38 5.45 -34.40
N LYS A 803 8.52 5.45 -33.71
CA LYS A 803 9.26 4.21 -33.37
C LYS A 803 8.45 3.30 -32.43
N ALA A 804 7.81 3.87 -31.41
CA ALA A 804 7.01 3.13 -30.44
C ALA A 804 5.77 2.50 -31.08
N THR A 805 5.07 3.23 -31.96
CA THR A 805 3.93 2.73 -32.73
C THR A 805 4.34 1.56 -33.64
N ALA A 806 5.45 1.71 -34.39
CA ALA A 806 5.94 0.65 -35.26
C ALA A 806 6.35 -0.61 -34.48
N TRP A 807 7.05 -0.44 -33.35
CA TRP A 807 7.45 -1.55 -32.49
C TRP A 807 6.24 -2.26 -31.85
N THR A 808 5.24 -1.50 -31.41
CA THR A 808 4.00 -2.05 -30.83
C THR A 808 3.26 -2.92 -31.85
N ALA A 809 3.11 -2.42 -33.08
CA ALA A 809 2.48 -3.17 -34.16
C ALA A 809 3.25 -4.46 -34.50
N SER A 810 4.58 -4.37 -34.67
CA SER A 810 5.39 -5.54 -35.03
C SER A 810 5.43 -6.61 -33.94
N ARG A 811 5.48 -6.20 -32.67
CA ARG A 811 5.43 -7.11 -31.52
C ARG A 811 4.09 -7.84 -31.46
N PHE A 812 2.98 -7.13 -31.66
CA PHE A 812 1.67 -7.76 -31.66
C PHE A 812 1.53 -8.77 -32.82
N GLU A 813 1.94 -8.39 -34.03
CA GLU A 813 1.95 -9.27 -35.20
C GLU A 813 2.82 -10.52 -34.96
N TYR A 814 3.96 -10.37 -34.30
CA TYR A 814 4.82 -11.49 -33.93
C TYR A 814 4.09 -12.49 -33.01
N TYR A 815 3.39 -12.02 -31.98
CA TYR A 815 2.59 -12.89 -31.12
C TYR A 815 1.43 -13.56 -31.86
N GLN A 816 0.78 -12.87 -32.80
CA GLN A 816 -0.24 -13.49 -33.65
C GLN A 816 0.34 -14.64 -34.48
N LYS A 817 1.53 -14.45 -35.07
CA LYS A 817 2.22 -15.50 -35.83
C LYS A 817 2.55 -16.69 -34.95
N LEU A 818 3.08 -16.45 -33.74
CA LEU A 818 3.38 -17.52 -32.79
C LEU A 818 2.12 -18.30 -32.37
N ALA A 819 1.01 -17.61 -32.12
CA ALA A 819 -0.26 -18.23 -31.74
C ALA A 819 -0.93 -18.99 -32.91
N ALA A 820 -0.55 -18.68 -34.15
CA ALA A 820 -1.03 -19.35 -35.36
C ALA A 820 -0.16 -20.56 -35.78
N LEU A 821 0.99 -20.79 -35.13
CA LEU A 821 1.84 -21.94 -35.41
C LEU A 821 1.08 -23.26 -35.17
N THR A 822 1.25 -24.20 -36.09
CA THR A 822 0.75 -25.57 -35.94
C THR A 822 1.73 -26.41 -35.13
N TYR A 823 1.23 -27.10 -34.11
CA TYR A 823 2.00 -28.06 -33.33
C TYR A 823 1.54 -29.46 -33.71
N GLU A 824 2.47 -30.29 -34.18
CA GLU A 824 2.21 -31.70 -34.39
C GLU A 824 2.51 -32.47 -33.11
N LYS A 825 1.71 -33.50 -32.84
CA LYS A 825 1.96 -34.40 -31.71
C LYS A 825 3.24 -35.17 -32.02
N LYS A 826 4.34 -34.85 -31.32
CA LYS A 826 5.61 -35.57 -31.45
C LYS A 826 5.52 -36.98 -30.89
#